data_AF-A0A8H7GF43-F1
#
_entry.id   AF-A0A8H7GF43-F1
#
_cell.length_a   1.000
_cell.length_b   1.000
_cell.length_c   1.000
_cell.angle_alpha   90.00
_cell.angle_beta   90.00
_cell.angle_gamma   90.00
#
_symmetry.space_group_name_H-M   'P 1'
#
loop_
_entity.id
_entity.type
_entity.pdbx_description
1 polymer ?
#
loop_
_entity_poly.entity_id
_entity_poly.type
_entity_poly.pdbx_seq_one_letter_code
_entity_poly.pdbx_strand_id
1 'polypeptide(L)'
;MEYTFSLNERPTKNDKIDEVLEKMRQTSGGLGNFLYDLFHYVPRGQYPRNSSKQKSMLSAFLGGRSDVKAEQIVAMMHDHPHSAPKTRREKAGRENADTEMVPPRSKKKKKDQDPKLMAKWGIQQWATGLIERIVDREARDMTSAAGGLRLPKEDVKWDFVHGFSLGRVMSTIQDKAPTLLRVLTAAAIPAKKRKLEGTVPTSFTEHFDKPIAGGSGNNRRDPFVIIAVVMMMIFAARNIQVVLFQQIIGLFLFGNSCSFAIYALMSRLGMSTSYTTVGKLLRRLTHVSQATIQEIVVIRGFLVIYDNINRMRRSWDPDLGQKDTVLSGTAATLVELEDCDVKKALDPMILKDAMDRGDRKKLTVRDLVEQVDFVRLHDVFGTHILKFLVDEIPSLARHRNFVNNRYKTTHSTHPMRPGRKSTIHPLQTSDINEGTTEGQKDVADDILLRQLGLTEEEIAKVLLILGGDQSTVEKLRTLRRYLMDCEHGYSNYRWALPLIQLWHMGWADLERVIATHWGPETGAAMADLSTFKAANVLLNRKVKNCKRPDYYPAQGLVFDTLRLEVLDCWKVLLDVTDLEDHFSQDSALSEIEDLLKQASKIARRYMSVRSAQGASMSSNVPGMDAFPNGAPFVPSAKPASADPLPGGDPVLGNTIIRMLDCMLHFEFQHAIGAGDIGRAMNVMAVWTFTFTGSGKGKYSNELLELACNFKYEYSAELKELIRNNWLVNLSGIEGCWFPMDLMQEHNIKQLKKLAERRDSTFGGTFFQDVVSMNIRATLHANDTIRASVRLGAQGGTHRRRKKLAAEKRLANAMAEHELHKFRTGRTYGHKAKDNFSEGYNMLATGNKIKNFITRTMSDAGAIHDTEGTAAGDDEPEEPIENPPLPGIIIDGKLVTGDTLEEEFGDDDTLDSDLEEEDVAMADLIDDSEGSTEEESADEESADEESAGELLVYSDSD
;
A
#
# COMPACT_ATOMS: atom_id res chain seq x y z
N MET A 1 56.40 54.27 -83.06
CA MET A 1 55.42 54.98 -82.22
C MET A 1 54.28 54.00 -82.05
N GLU A 2 54.21 53.26 -80.95
CA GLU A 2 53.01 52.54 -80.53
C GLU A 2 53.15 52.12 -79.07
N TYR A 3 52.21 52.63 -78.27
CA TYR A 3 52.04 52.39 -76.85
C TYR A 3 51.38 51.03 -76.64
N THR A 4 51.89 50.21 -75.72
CA THR A 4 51.10 49.15 -75.07
C THR A 4 51.03 49.43 -73.58
N PHE A 5 49.82 49.80 -73.14
CA PHE A 5 49.40 49.97 -71.75
C PHE A 5 49.64 48.69 -70.93
N SER A 6 50.41 48.79 -69.85
CA SER A 6 50.35 47.83 -68.75
C SER A 6 49.21 48.24 -67.82
N LEU A 7 48.17 47.42 -67.74
CA LEU A 7 47.10 47.55 -66.76
C LEU A 7 47.70 47.37 -65.35
N ASN A 8 47.57 48.38 -64.50
CA ASN A 8 47.78 48.25 -63.06
C ASN A 8 46.75 47.25 -62.52
N GLU A 9 47.14 45.98 -62.40
CA GLU A 9 46.38 44.98 -61.66
C GLU A 9 46.25 45.46 -60.22
N ARG A 10 45.01 45.71 -59.79
CA ARG A 10 44.75 46.06 -58.40
C ARG A 10 45.24 44.90 -57.54
N PRO A 11 46.07 45.14 -56.50
CA PRO A 11 46.60 44.07 -55.67
C PRO A 11 45.45 43.22 -55.13
N THR A 12 45.57 41.91 -55.35
CA THR A 12 44.59 40.94 -54.91
C THR A 12 44.53 40.94 -53.38
N LYS A 13 43.47 40.35 -52.81
CA LYS A 13 43.36 40.19 -51.36
C LYS A 13 44.56 39.44 -50.77
N ASN A 14 45.13 38.50 -51.52
CA ASN A 14 46.31 37.72 -51.11
C ASN A 14 47.57 38.58 -51.09
N ASP A 15 47.79 39.41 -52.12
CA ASP A 15 48.95 40.31 -52.17
C ASP A 15 48.96 41.28 -50.98
N LYS A 16 47.78 41.76 -50.56
CA LYS A 16 47.64 42.60 -49.36
C LYS A 16 47.89 41.85 -48.06
N ILE A 17 47.54 40.56 -47.99
CA ILE A 17 47.83 39.71 -46.82
C ILE A 17 49.33 39.44 -46.73
N ASP A 18 49.98 39.17 -47.86
CA ASP A 18 51.43 38.94 -47.91
C ASP A 18 52.22 40.20 -47.49
N GLU A 19 51.78 41.39 -47.92
CA GLU A 19 52.36 42.67 -47.46
C GLU A 19 52.24 42.83 -45.93
N VAL A 20 51.09 42.44 -45.36
CA VAL A 20 50.85 42.49 -43.91
C VAL A 20 51.70 41.46 -43.17
N LEU A 21 51.82 40.23 -43.69
CA LEU A 21 52.66 39.18 -43.10
C LEU A 21 54.15 39.57 -43.10
N GLU A 22 54.63 40.19 -44.16
CA GLU A 22 56.01 40.67 -44.25
C GLU A 22 56.26 41.82 -43.26
N LYS A 23 55.30 42.75 -43.11
CA LYS A 23 55.35 43.77 -42.05
C LYS A 23 55.34 43.17 -40.65
N MET A 24 54.52 42.15 -40.39
CA MET A 24 54.50 41.44 -39.10
C MET A 24 55.83 40.75 -38.81
N ARG A 25 56.45 40.15 -39.84
CA ARG A 25 57.78 39.54 -39.75
C ARG A 25 58.86 40.56 -39.42
N GLN A 26 58.83 41.74 -40.05
CA GLN A 26 59.78 42.83 -39.79
C GLN A 26 59.59 43.46 -38.39
N THR A 27 58.35 43.54 -37.90
CA THR A 27 58.03 44.25 -36.65
C THR A 27 58.14 43.37 -35.41
N SER A 28 57.64 42.13 -35.45
CA SER A 28 57.58 41.22 -34.28
C SER A 28 58.31 39.89 -34.50
N GLY A 29 58.95 39.66 -35.65
CA GLY A 29 59.66 38.41 -35.95
C GLY A 29 58.78 37.26 -36.45
N GLY A 30 57.48 37.50 -36.67
CA GLY A 30 56.55 36.55 -37.28
C GLY A 30 55.12 36.66 -36.76
N LEU A 31 54.19 35.91 -37.37
CA LEU A 31 52.77 35.95 -37.05
C LEU A 31 52.46 35.63 -35.57
N GLY A 32 53.09 34.59 -35.00
CA GLY A 32 52.85 34.18 -33.62
C GLY A 32 53.27 35.23 -32.58
N ASN A 33 54.45 35.82 -32.76
CA ASN A 33 54.95 36.90 -31.89
C ASN A 33 54.11 38.16 -32.03
N PHE A 34 53.71 38.52 -33.25
CA PHE A 34 52.79 39.64 -33.47
C PHE A 34 51.46 39.44 -32.73
N LEU A 35 50.86 38.25 -32.83
CA LEU A 35 49.63 37.92 -32.10
C LEU A 35 49.84 37.93 -30.59
N TYR A 36 51.00 37.44 -30.10
CA TYR A 36 51.37 37.53 -28.69
C TYR A 36 51.42 38.98 -28.24
N ASP A 37 52.18 39.84 -28.90
CA ASP A 37 52.30 41.27 -28.58
C ASP A 37 50.96 42.01 -28.66
N LEU A 38 50.11 41.60 -29.61
CA LEU A 38 48.79 42.20 -29.80
C LEU A 38 47.83 41.86 -28.64
N PHE A 39 47.80 40.60 -28.19
CA PHE A 39 46.89 40.11 -27.15
C PHE A 39 47.48 40.12 -25.72
N HIS A 40 48.78 40.36 -25.57
CA HIS A 40 49.43 40.43 -24.26
C HIS A 40 48.87 41.61 -23.44
N TYR A 41 48.33 41.29 -22.26
CA TYR A 41 47.76 42.28 -21.36
C TYR A 41 48.81 42.76 -20.36
N VAL A 42 49.17 44.05 -20.43
CA VAL A 42 50.06 44.70 -19.46
C VAL A 42 49.22 45.26 -18.29
N PRO A 43 49.43 44.82 -17.03
CA PRO A 43 48.68 45.28 -15.87
C PRO A 43 48.77 46.79 -15.64
N ARG A 44 47.77 47.37 -14.94
CA ARG A 44 47.76 48.79 -14.58
C ARG A 44 49.01 49.14 -13.74
N GLY A 45 49.93 49.93 -14.33
CA GLY A 45 51.12 50.44 -13.65
C GLY A 45 52.45 50.16 -14.36
N GLN A 46 52.46 49.28 -15.36
CA GLN A 46 53.66 48.95 -16.13
C GLN A 46 53.64 49.55 -17.55
N TYR A 47 54.82 49.90 -18.07
CA TYR A 47 55.04 50.48 -19.42
C TYR A 47 55.89 49.53 -20.28
N PRO A 48 55.73 49.56 -21.62
CA PRO A 48 54.87 50.47 -22.40
C PRO A 48 53.40 50.02 -22.53
N ARG A 49 52.47 50.98 -22.60
CA ARG A 49 51.03 50.72 -22.75
C ARG A 49 50.64 50.50 -24.22
N ASN A 50 49.64 49.64 -24.47
CA ASN A 50 48.99 49.51 -25.78
C ASN A 50 48.49 50.88 -26.28
N SER A 51 48.69 51.16 -27.57
CA SER A 51 48.25 52.42 -28.19
C SER A 51 46.72 52.58 -28.13
N SER A 52 46.23 53.83 -28.19
CA SER A 52 44.78 54.11 -28.19
C SER A 52 44.03 53.34 -29.30
N LYS A 53 44.64 53.29 -30.49
CA LYS A 53 44.14 52.56 -31.65
C LYS A 53 44.10 51.05 -31.41
N GLN A 54 45.16 50.47 -30.86
CA GLN A 54 45.23 49.06 -30.51
C GLN A 54 44.15 48.66 -29.49
N LYS A 55 43.95 49.48 -28.45
CA LYS A 55 42.90 49.26 -27.44
C LYS A 55 41.48 49.32 -28.02
N SER A 56 41.21 50.30 -28.87
CA SER A 56 39.90 50.46 -29.53
C SER A 56 39.59 49.25 -30.41
N MET A 57 40.55 48.83 -31.25
CA MET A 57 40.37 47.67 -32.15
C MET A 57 40.24 46.35 -31.38
N LEU A 58 41.08 46.12 -30.37
CA LEU A 58 40.99 44.92 -29.52
C LEU A 58 39.68 44.88 -28.72
N SER A 59 39.23 46.02 -28.19
CA SER A 59 37.97 46.10 -27.45
C SER A 59 36.75 45.88 -28.35
N ALA A 60 36.79 46.31 -29.61
CA ALA A 60 35.74 46.01 -30.58
C ALA A 60 35.72 44.51 -30.92
N PHE A 61 36.90 43.92 -31.16
CA PHE A 61 37.05 42.50 -31.52
C PHE A 61 36.68 41.55 -30.37
N LEU A 62 37.32 41.70 -29.20
CA LEU A 62 37.09 40.85 -28.03
C LEU A 62 35.71 41.12 -27.39
N GLY A 63 35.13 42.30 -27.62
CA GLY A 63 33.78 42.64 -27.19
C GLY A 63 32.67 42.16 -28.13
N GLY A 64 33.00 41.40 -29.20
CA GLY A 64 32.02 40.82 -30.12
C GLY A 64 31.33 41.82 -31.06
N ARG A 65 31.87 43.03 -31.21
CA ARG A 65 31.34 44.10 -32.08
C ARG A 65 31.94 44.08 -33.49
N SER A 66 32.83 43.14 -33.78
CA SER A 66 33.40 42.89 -35.10
C SER A 66 32.61 41.85 -35.88
N ASP A 67 32.61 41.95 -37.22
CA ASP A 67 31.95 41.01 -38.12
C ASP A 67 32.49 39.57 -37.97
N VAL A 68 33.79 39.44 -37.72
CA VAL A 68 34.45 38.17 -37.40
C VAL A 68 34.69 38.11 -35.90
N LYS A 69 34.21 37.05 -35.25
CA LYS A 69 34.32 36.85 -33.81
C LYS A 69 35.55 36.02 -33.43
N ALA A 70 36.03 36.20 -32.21
CA ALA A 70 37.24 35.51 -31.73
C ALA A 70 37.12 33.99 -31.77
N GLU A 71 35.96 33.44 -31.39
CA GLU A 71 35.68 32.01 -31.41
C GLU A 71 35.72 31.41 -32.83
N GLN A 72 35.35 32.20 -33.86
CA GLN A 72 35.41 31.76 -35.25
C GLN A 72 36.87 31.64 -35.72
N ILE A 73 37.74 32.57 -35.31
CA ILE A 73 39.17 32.51 -35.62
C ILE A 73 39.81 31.31 -34.94
N VAL A 74 39.52 31.08 -33.65
CA VAL A 74 40.04 29.90 -32.93
C VAL A 74 39.56 28.59 -33.56
N ALA A 75 38.30 28.51 -34.00
CA ALA A 75 37.78 27.36 -34.73
C ALA A 75 38.51 27.15 -36.07
N MET A 76 38.71 28.23 -36.85
CA MET A 76 39.50 28.17 -38.09
C MET A 76 40.94 27.73 -37.83
N MET A 77 41.58 28.19 -36.75
CA MET A 77 42.92 27.75 -36.35
C MET A 77 42.94 26.27 -35.98
N HIS A 78 41.94 25.79 -35.24
CA HIS A 78 41.82 24.39 -34.84
C HIS A 78 41.60 23.47 -36.05
N ASP A 79 40.73 23.85 -36.98
CA ASP A 79 40.32 23.01 -38.13
C ASP A 79 41.25 23.16 -39.35
N HIS A 80 42.24 24.06 -39.31
CA HIS A 80 43.14 24.30 -40.43
C HIS A 80 43.99 23.06 -40.79
N PRO A 81 44.20 22.72 -42.08
CA PRO A 81 45.04 21.58 -42.47
C PRO A 81 46.50 21.63 -41.96
N HIS A 82 47.00 22.82 -41.62
CA HIS A 82 48.35 23.02 -41.06
C HIS A 82 48.40 22.98 -39.52
N SER A 83 47.25 22.86 -38.86
CA SER A 83 47.20 22.76 -37.39
C SER A 83 47.38 21.32 -36.90
N ALA A 84 47.42 20.33 -37.80
CA ALA A 84 47.61 18.90 -37.50
C ALA A 84 48.79 18.32 -38.29
N PRO A 85 49.40 17.21 -37.83
CA PRO A 85 50.48 16.54 -38.56
C PRO A 85 50.00 16.09 -39.95
N LYS A 86 50.84 16.27 -40.97
CA LYS A 86 50.56 15.72 -42.30
C LYS A 86 50.73 14.20 -42.28
N THR A 87 49.63 13.45 -42.31
CA THR A 87 49.67 11.99 -42.47
C THR A 87 50.14 11.64 -43.89
N ARG A 88 51.23 10.87 -44.01
CA ARG A 88 51.67 10.39 -45.32
C ARG A 88 50.83 9.16 -45.70
N ARG A 89 49.96 9.29 -46.71
CA ARG A 89 49.34 8.13 -47.39
C ARG A 89 50.47 7.28 -47.99
N GLU A 90 50.64 6.04 -47.52
CA GLU A 90 51.41 5.06 -48.26
C GLU A 90 50.69 4.78 -49.58
N LYS A 91 51.37 5.04 -50.71
CA LYS A 91 50.85 4.68 -52.02
C LYS A 91 50.87 3.15 -52.11
N ALA A 92 49.70 2.54 -52.28
CA ALA A 92 49.56 1.14 -52.69
C ALA A 92 50.36 0.92 -53.99
N GLY A 93 51.46 0.18 -53.88
CA GLY A 93 52.27 -0.25 -55.01
C GLY A 93 51.72 -1.57 -55.57
N ARG A 94 51.58 -1.60 -56.90
CA ARG A 94 51.22 -2.73 -57.74
C ARG A 94 51.94 -4.03 -57.32
N GLU A 95 51.16 -5.10 -57.22
CA GLU A 95 51.64 -6.47 -57.29
C GLU A 95 52.24 -6.74 -58.68
N ASN A 96 53.50 -7.19 -58.73
CA ASN A 96 53.88 -8.43 -59.40
C ASN A 96 55.39 -8.72 -59.29
N ALA A 97 55.64 -9.98 -58.90
CA ALA A 97 56.73 -10.89 -59.26
C ALA A 97 58.20 -10.56 -58.90
N ASP A 98 58.64 -11.35 -57.93
CA ASP A 98 59.87 -12.16 -57.92
C ASP A 98 61.26 -11.56 -57.61
N THR A 99 61.98 -12.42 -56.88
CA THR A 99 63.44 -12.58 -56.69
C THR A 99 64.13 -11.86 -55.51
N GLU A 100 64.42 -12.70 -54.50
CA GLU A 100 65.60 -12.81 -53.63
C GLU A 100 66.38 -11.58 -53.10
N MET A 101 66.48 -11.58 -51.77
CA MET A 101 67.61 -11.21 -50.90
C MET A 101 68.74 -10.32 -51.45
N VAL A 102 68.66 -9.01 -51.19
CA VAL A 102 69.78 -8.16 -50.72
C VAL A 102 69.21 -7.00 -49.88
N PRO A 103 69.71 -6.68 -48.67
CA PRO A 103 69.25 -5.52 -47.91
C PRO A 103 69.95 -4.23 -48.36
N PRO A 104 69.24 -3.16 -48.78
CA PRO A 104 69.87 -1.88 -49.02
C PRO A 104 69.76 -0.94 -47.80
N ARG A 105 70.94 -0.50 -47.36
CA ARG A 105 71.29 0.69 -46.56
C ARG A 105 70.16 1.65 -46.14
N SER A 106 70.12 1.86 -44.82
CA SER A 106 69.49 2.93 -44.04
C SER A 106 69.12 4.23 -44.79
N LYS A 107 67.89 4.29 -45.30
CA LYS A 107 67.18 5.57 -45.49
C LYS A 107 66.73 6.07 -44.11
N LYS A 108 67.33 7.15 -43.60
CA LYS A 108 66.83 7.89 -42.43
C LYS A 108 65.32 8.17 -42.60
N LYS A 109 64.47 7.45 -41.87
CA LYS A 109 63.06 7.82 -41.68
C LYS A 109 63.04 9.23 -41.08
N LYS A 110 62.56 10.23 -41.82
CA LYS A 110 62.17 11.52 -41.23
C LYS A 110 61.08 11.20 -40.21
N LYS A 111 61.36 11.49 -38.94
CA LYS A 111 60.45 11.31 -37.78
C LYS A 111 59.12 12.00 -38.11
N ASP A 112 57.99 11.31 -37.94
CA ASP A 112 56.68 11.95 -38.00
C ASP A 112 56.66 13.14 -37.03
N GLN A 113 56.02 14.25 -37.45
CA GLN A 113 55.92 15.43 -36.59
C GLN A 113 55.12 15.08 -35.33
N ASP A 114 55.69 15.38 -34.15
CA ASP A 114 55.02 15.14 -32.87
C ASP A 114 53.70 15.93 -32.82
N PRO A 115 52.54 15.25 -32.73
CA PRO A 115 51.24 15.90 -32.65
C PRO A 115 51.15 16.93 -31.52
N LYS A 116 51.92 16.76 -30.44
CA LYS A 116 51.92 17.66 -29.27
C LYS A 116 52.44 19.05 -29.55
N LEU A 117 53.23 19.23 -30.61
CA LEU A 117 53.78 20.53 -31.00
C LEU A 117 52.82 21.32 -31.90
N MET A 118 51.71 20.70 -32.33
CA MET A 118 50.81 21.27 -33.33
C MET A 118 49.66 22.06 -32.68
N ALA A 119 49.25 23.15 -33.34
CA ALA A 119 48.22 24.07 -32.83
C ALA A 119 46.89 23.37 -32.51
N LYS A 120 46.48 22.37 -33.28
CA LYS A 120 45.25 21.61 -33.01
C LYS A 120 45.30 20.92 -31.65
N TRP A 121 46.40 20.26 -31.33
CA TRP A 121 46.58 19.60 -30.04
C TRP A 121 46.68 20.64 -28.91
N GLY A 122 47.47 21.71 -29.10
CA GLY A 122 47.61 22.77 -28.11
C GLY A 122 46.28 23.48 -27.77
N ILE A 123 45.47 23.79 -28.77
CA ILE A 123 44.13 24.38 -28.60
C ILE A 123 43.19 23.40 -27.90
N GLN A 124 43.22 22.10 -28.26
CA GLN A 124 42.43 21.07 -27.58
C GLN A 124 42.79 20.95 -26.10
N GLN A 125 44.08 20.88 -25.76
CA GLN A 125 44.54 20.81 -24.36
C GLN A 125 44.18 22.07 -23.58
N TRP A 126 44.34 23.25 -24.17
CA TRP A 126 43.93 24.51 -23.56
C TRP A 126 42.42 24.54 -23.28
N ALA A 127 41.60 24.10 -24.24
CA ALA A 127 40.15 24.01 -24.08
C ALA A 127 39.75 22.99 -23.01
N THR A 128 40.40 21.83 -22.98
CA THR A 128 40.20 20.82 -21.92
C THR A 128 40.54 21.40 -20.54
N GLY A 129 41.68 22.06 -20.39
CA GLY A 129 42.06 22.70 -19.12
C GLY A 129 41.15 23.87 -18.72
N LEU A 130 40.52 24.56 -19.69
CA LEU A 130 39.48 25.56 -19.40
C LEU A 130 38.21 24.90 -18.86
N ILE A 131 37.74 23.83 -19.50
CA ILE A 131 36.57 23.06 -19.06
C ILE A 131 36.82 22.48 -17.67
N GLU A 132 38.00 21.91 -17.42
CA GLU A 132 38.38 21.38 -16.10
C GLU A 132 38.22 22.42 -14.99
N ARG A 133 38.73 23.64 -15.18
CA ARG A 133 38.56 24.73 -14.20
C ARG A 133 37.10 25.13 -13.97
N ILE A 134 36.29 25.12 -15.02
CA ILE A 134 34.85 25.44 -14.91
C ILE A 134 34.14 24.34 -14.13
N VAL A 135 34.34 23.08 -14.50
CA VAL A 135 33.77 21.91 -13.82
C VAL A 135 34.21 21.87 -12.36
N ASP A 136 35.47 22.20 -12.06
CA ASP A 136 35.97 22.23 -10.69
C ASP A 136 35.25 23.28 -9.83
N ARG A 137 34.98 24.46 -10.40
CA ARG A 137 34.18 25.51 -9.74
C ARG A 137 32.72 25.07 -9.57
N GLU A 138 32.09 24.59 -10.63
CA GLU A 138 30.70 24.09 -10.59
C GLU A 138 30.53 22.98 -9.55
N ALA A 139 31.48 22.05 -9.47
CA ALA A 139 31.46 20.98 -8.47
C ALA A 139 31.67 21.51 -7.04
N ARG A 140 32.51 22.53 -6.83
CA ARG A 140 32.64 23.20 -5.51
C ARG A 140 31.32 23.86 -5.10
N ASP A 141 30.64 24.51 -6.02
CA ASP A 141 29.37 25.18 -5.75
C ASP A 141 28.26 24.15 -5.43
N MET A 142 28.18 23.07 -6.20
CA MET A 142 27.23 21.96 -5.98
C MET A 142 27.49 21.19 -4.68
N THR A 143 28.75 21.00 -4.31
CA THR A 143 29.10 20.26 -3.08
C THR A 143 29.12 21.14 -1.83
N SER A 144 28.86 22.45 -1.95
CA SER A 144 28.74 23.38 -0.83
C SER A 144 27.48 23.14 0.00
N ALA A 145 27.37 23.78 1.18
CA ALA A 145 26.15 23.71 2.00
C ALA A 145 24.92 24.33 1.28
N ALA A 146 25.15 25.38 0.48
CA ALA A 146 24.12 26.00 -0.34
C ALA A 146 23.78 25.17 -1.60
N GLY A 147 24.51 24.09 -1.88
CA GLY A 147 24.37 23.26 -3.07
C GLY A 147 23.12 22.37 -3.12
N GLY A 148 22.41 22.22 -1.99
CA GLY A 148 21.13 21.51 -1.91
C GLY A 148 21.20 19.98 -1.96
N LEU A 149 22.40 19.39 -2.07
CA LEU A 149 22.61 17.93 -2.14
C LEU A 149 23.09 17.30 -0.82
N ARG A 150 23.19 18.09 0.26
CA ARG A 150 23.52 17.61 1.61
C ARG A 150 22.24 17.43 2.41
N LEU A 151 22.16 16.41 3.27
CA LEU A 151 21.11 16.39 4.29
C LEU A 151 21.41 17.42 5.37
N PRO A 152 20.44 18.28 5.74
CA PRO A 152 20.57 19.16 6.91
C PRO A 152 20.84 18.31 8.16
N LYS A 153 21.81 18.71 8.99
CA LYS A 153 22.14 17.98 10.22
C LYS A 153 21.23 18.31 11.39
N GLU A 154 20.32 19.26 11.32
CA GLU A 154 19.46 19.65 12.46
C GLU A 154 17.97 19.42 12.17
N ASP A 155 17.56 19.38 10.89
CA ASP A 155 16.15 19.32 10.48
C ASP A 155 15.73 18.07 9.68
N VAL A 156 16.38 16.91 9.88
CA VAL A 156 15.97 15.69 9.14
C VAL A 156 14.62 15.19 9.62
N LYS A 157 13.56 15.59 8.92
CA LYS A 157 12.18 15.09 9.03
C LYS A 157 11.83 14.20 7.85
N TRP A 158 10.83 13.34 8.02
CA TRP A 158 10.31 12.52 6.93
C TRP A 158 9.78 13.35 5.75
N ASP A 159 9.22 14.54 6.00
CA ASP A 159 8.75 15.48 4.97
C ASP A 159 9.84 15.81 3.93
N PHE A 160 11.09 15.89 4.37
CA PHE A 160 12.21 16.15 3.48
C PHE A 160 12.52 14.95 2.58
N VAL A 161 12.39 13.72 3.10
CA VAL A 161 12.58 12.48 2.33
C VAL A 161 11.43 12.31 1.33
N HIS A 162 10.19 12.51 1.77
CA HIS A 162 8.99 12.42 0.91
C HIS A 162 8.92 13.55 -0.13
N GLY A 163 9.55 14.71 0.15
CA GLY A 163 9.68 15.82 -0.79
C GLY A 163 10.81 15.69 -1.81
N PHE A 164 11.56 14.58 -1.81
CA PHE A 164 12.63 14.34 -2.76
C PHE A 164 12.09 14.20 -4.19
N SER A 165 12.78 14.84 -5.14
CA SER A 165 12.43 14.78 -6.57
C SER A 165 13.66 14.96 -7.43
N LEU A 166 13.85 14.08 -8.41
CA LEU A 166 14.92 14.22 -9.41
C LEU A 166 14.74 15.48 -10.27
N GLY A 167 13.51 15.96 -10.48
CA GLY A 167 13.25 17.22 -11.20
C GLY A 167 13.90 18.43 -10.50
N ARG A 168 13.70 18.56 -9.18
CA ARG A 168 14.31 19.64 -8.37
C ARG A 168 15.83 19.54 -8.34
N VAL A 169 16.37 18.33 -8.21
CA VAL A 169 17.82 18.07 -8.25
C VAL A 169 18.39 18.50 -9.60
N MET A 170 17.76 18.09 -10.70
CA MET A 170 18.22 18.41 -12.06
C MET A 170 18.10 19.90 -12.38
N SER A 171 17.08 20.59 -11.89
CA SER A 171 16.98 22.06 -12.00
C SER A 171 18.15 22.74 -11.27
N THR A 172 18.48 22.29 -10.06
CA THR A 172 19.60 22.83 -9.29
C THR A 172 20.94 22.59 -10.01
N ILE A 173 21.11 21.41 -10.60
CA ILE A 173 22.26 21.05 -11.42
C ILE A 173 22.35 21.94 -12.67
N GLN A 174 21.22 22.20 -13.35
CA GLN A 174 21.17 23.06 -14.53
C GLN A 174 21.65 24.48 -14.21
N ASP A 175 21.30 25.00 -13.03
CA ASP A 175 21.66 26.36 -12.62
C ASP A 175 23.14 26.47 -12.18
N LYS A 176 23.63 25.49 -11.42
CA LYS A 176 24.94 25.57 -10.75
C LYS A 176 26.06 24.76 -11.40
N ALA A 177 25.72 23.74 -12.19
CA ALA A 177 26.67 22.90 -12.91
C ALA A 177 26.29 22.68 -14.40
N PRO A 178 25.99 23.76 -15.16
CA PRO A 178 25.51 23.65 -16.55
C PRO A 178 26.57 23.04 -17.49
N THR A 179 27.86 23.29 -17.25
CA THR A 179 28.93 22.78 -18.13
C THR A 179 29.08 21.28 -17.94
N LEU A 180 29.14 20.80 -16.69
CA LEU A 180 29.20 19.37 -16.40
C LEU A 180 27.97 18.63 -16.93
N LEU A 181 26.77 19.19 -16.72
CA LEU A 181 25.52 18.64 -17.27
C LEU A 181 25.59 18.52 -18.80
N ARG A 182 26.09 19.55 -19.48
CA ARG A 182 26.23 19.54 -20.94
C ARG A 182 27.22 18.48 -21.44
N VAL A 183 28.33 18.28 -20.73
CA VAL A 183 29.33 17.26 -21.07
C VAL A 183 28.75 15.85 -20.89
N LEU A 184 28.08 15.58 -19.77
CA LEU A 184 27.46 14.28 -19.53
C LEU A 184 26.29 14.01 -20.47
N THR A 185 25.48 15.03 -20.79
CA THR A 185 24.45 14.94 -21.82
C THR A 185 25.05 14.60 -23.19
N ALA A 186 26.23 15.16 -23.51
CA ALA A 186 26.94 14.83 -24.74
C ALA A 186 27.47 13.40 -24.79
N ALA A 187 27.84 12.83 -23.64
CA ALA A 187 28.26 11.44 -23.50
C ALA A 187 27.07 10.46 -23.57
N ALA A 188 25.95 10.80 -22.93
CA ALA A 188 24.77 9.95 -22.84
C ALA A 188 23.89 9.98 -24.11
N ILE A 189 23.83 11.12 -24.82
CA ILE A 189 22.92 11.32 -25.96
C ILE A 189 23.71 11.65 -27.25
N PRO A 190 23.56 10.84 -28.32
CA PRO A 190 24.22 11.09 -29.60
C PRO A 190 23.93 12.47 -30.19
N ALA A 191 24.92 13.08 -30.84
CA ALA A 191 24.80 14.44 -31.39
C ALA A 191 23.62 14.64 -32.36
N LYS A 192 23.28 13.61 -33.16
CA LYS A 192 22.11 13.65 -34.07
C LYS A 192 20.79 13.79 -33.29
N LYS A 193 20.65 13.05 -32.19
CA LYS A 193 19.45 13.11 -31.33
C LYS A 193 19.38 14.42 -30.56
N ARG A 194 20.51 14.91 -30.02
CA ARG A 194 20.56 16.19 -29.27
C ARG A 194 20.14 17.42 -30.08
N LYS A 195 20.27 17.38 -31.40
CA LYS A 195 19.88 18.49 -32.30
C LYS A 195 18.39 18.48 -32.66
N LEU A 196 17.66 17.39 -32.37
CA LEU A 196 16.23 17.33 -32.57
C LEU A 196 15.53 18.17 -31.49
N GLU A 197 14.66 19.07 -31.92
CA GLU A 197 13.89 19.95 -31.04
C GLU A 197 13.10 19.13 -30.01
N GLY A 198 13.17 19.53 -28.74
CA GLY A 198 12.53 18.83 -27.62
C GLY A 198 13.30 17.65 -27.01
N THR A 199 14.47 17.25 -27.54
CA THR A 199 15.24 16.10 -27.00
C THR A 199 15.97 16.41 -25.69
N VAL A 200 16.48 17.64 -25.55
CA VAL A 200 17.00 18.14 -24.28
C VAL A 200 15.91 19.04 -23.68
N PRO A 201 15.39 18.72 -22.49
CA PRO A 201 14.38 19.54 -21.84
C PRO A 201 14.85 20.96 -21.61
N THR A 202 13.96 21.93 -21.83
CA THR A 202 14.17 23.33 -21.42
C THR A 202 14.02 23.48 -19.91
N SER A 203 13.09 22.73 -19.31
CA SER A 203 12.86 22.60 -17.88
C SER A 203 12.91 21.13 -17.48
N PHE A 204 13.80 20.78 -16.55
CA PHE A 204 13.83 19.41 -16.01
C PHE A 204 12.65 19.12 -15.08
N THR A 205 12.18 20.10 -14.31
CA THR A 205 10.99 19.92 -13.47
C THR A 205 9.79 19.50 -14.32
N GLU A 206 9.51 20.21 -15.41
CA GLU A 206 8.43 19.85 -16.34
C GLU A 206 8.65 18.48 -17.02
N HIS A 207 9.91 18.09 -17.27
CA HIS A 207 10.22 16.79 -17.86
C HIS A 207 9.89 15.62 -16.92
N PHE A 208 10.20 15.78 -15.63
CA PHE A 208 9.93 14.78 -14.60
C PHE A 208 8.46 14.78 -14.17
N ASP A 209 7.75 15.90 -14.29
CA ASP A 209 6.30 16.00 -14.00
C ASP A 209 5.43 15.38 -15.12
N LYS A 210 5.99 15.11 -16.30
CA LYS A 210 5.26 14.44 -17.38
C LYS A 210 4.85 13.01 -16.97
N PRO A 211 3.62 12.57 -17.29
CA PRO A 211 3.16 11.23 -16.99
C PRO A 211 4.10 10.17 -17.57
N ILE A 212 4.30 9.11 -16.79
CA ILE A 212 5.22 8.02 -17.11
C ILE A 212 4.74 7.34 -18.39
N ALA A 213 5.62 7.22 -19.39
CA ALA A 213 5.29 6.51 -20.62
C ALA A 213 4.98 5.04 -20.28
N GLY A 214 3.80 4.55 -20.68
CA GLY A 214 3.39 3.16 -20.47
C GLY A 214 4.47 2.18 -20.95
N GLY A 215 4.74 1.14 -20.15
CA GLY A 215 5.91 0.26 -20.24
C GLY A 215 6.04 -0.63 -21.49
N SER A 216 5.36 -0.34 -22.60
CA SER A 216 5.53 -1.05 -23.88
C SER A 216 6.39 -0.23 -24.86
N GLY A 217 7.59 -0.75 -25.20
CA GLY A 217 8.45 -0.22 -26.28
C GLY A 217 9.75 0.48 -25.85
N ASN A 218 10.42 1.14 -26.83
CA ASN A 218 11.76 1.75 -26.79
C ASN A 218 11.98 2.88 -25.73
N ASN A 219 11.05 3.11 -24.81
CA ASN A 219 11.06 4.17 -23.80
C ASN A 219 11.43 3.71 -22.37
N ARG A 220 11.98 2.50 -22.19
CA ARG A 220 12.30 1.96 -20.85
C ARG A 220 13.37 2.72 -20.05
N ARG A 221 14.17 3.59 -20.67
CA ARG A 221 15.29 4.28 -19.99
C ARG A 221 15.29 5.77 -20.29
N ASP A 222 15.04 6.57 -19.27
CA ASP A 222 15.19 8.03 -19.34
C ASP A 222 16.69 8.40 -19.12
N PRO A 223 17.39 8.96 -20.12
CA PRO A 223 18.80 9.30 -19.99
C PRO A 223 19.05 10.36 -18.89
N PHE A 224 18.07 11.19 -18.57
CA PHE A 224 18.23 12.23 -17.56
C PHE A 224 18.16 11.70 -16.13
N VAL A 225 17.46 10.58 -15.90
CA VAL A 225 17.56 9.82 -14.64
C VAL A 225 19.00 9.35 -14.45
N ILE A 226 19.60 8.74 -15.48
CA ILE A 226 20.98 8.22 -15.42
C ILE A 226 21.97 9.35 -15.19
N ILE A 227 21.85 10.46 -15.93
CA ILE A 227 22.73 11.63 -15.76
C ILE A 227 22.62 12.18 -14.34
N ALA A 228 21.40 12.32 -13.79
CA ALA A 228 21.19 12.79 -12.42
C ALA A 228 21.94 11.91 -11.41
N VAL A 229 21.76 10.59 -11.51
CA VAL A 229 22.41 9.61 -10.61
C VAL A 229 23.93 9.68 -10.73
N VAL A 230 24.48 9.69 -11.93
CA VAL A 230 25.94 9.79 -12.17
C VAL A 230 26.51 11.08 -11.56
N MET A 231 25.82 12.21 -11.72
CA MET A 231 26.26 13.48 -11.13
C MET A 231 26.25 13.41 -9.60
N MET A 232 25.21 12.84 -9.00
CA MET A 232 25.14 12.66 -7.55
C MET A 232 26.24 11.72 -7.02
N MET A 233 26.61 10.67 -7.77
CA MET A 233 27.73 9.79 -7.43
C MET A 233 29.07 10.55 -7.46
N ILE A 234 29.32 11.34 -8.51
CA ILE A 234 30.58 12.10 -8.67
C ILE A 234 30.69 13.19 -7.59
N PHE A 235 29.59 13.90 -7.29
CA PHE A 235 29.58 14.91 -6.23
C PHE A 235 29.78 14.29 -4.83
N ALA A 236 29.20 13.12 -4.56
CA ALA A 236 29.43 12.37 -3.34
C ALA A 236 30.89 11.92 -3.18
N ALA A 237 31.53 11.49 -4.29
CA ALA A 237 32.95 11.13 -4.30
C ALA A 237 33.86 12.32 -3.96
N ARG A 238 33.45 13.54 -4.34
CA ARG A 238 34.18 14.77 -4.02
C ARG A 238 33.97 15.22 -2.58
N ASN A 239 32.77 15.03 -2.04
CA ASN A 239 32.43 15.43 -0.69
C ASN A 239 31.49 14.41 -0.05
N ILE A 240 31.99 13.70 0.98
CA ILE A 240 31.26 12.66 1.69
C ILE A 240 30.01 13.14 2.44
N GLN A 241 29.80 14.46 2.54
CA GLN A 241 28.58 15.04 3.12
C GLN A 241 27.44 15.18 2.08
N VAL A 242 27.74 15.01 0.79
CA VAL A 242 26.76 15.05 -0.30
C VAL A 242 26.21 13.63 -0.49
N VAL A 243 25.31 13.24 0.42
CA VAL A 243 24.79 11.86 0.50
C VAL A 243 23.26 11.80 0.42
N LEU A 244 22.59 12.88 -0.01
CA LEU A 244 21.13 12.95 -0.08
C LEU A 244 20.52 11.75 -0.80
N PHE A 245 20.93 11.55 -2.05
CA PHE A 245 20.46 10.44 -2.86
C PHE A 245 20.85 9.09 -2.29
N GLN A 246 22.10 8.94 -1.85
CA GLN A 246 22.61 7.69 -1.30
C GLN A 246 21.88 7.27 -0.02
N GLN A 247 21.43 8.21 0.81
CA GLN A 247 20.63 7.91 1.99
C GLN A 247 19.20 7.52 1.61
N ILE A 248 18.60 8.18 0.63
CA ILE A 248 17.26 7.87 0.13
C ILE A 248 17.23 6.45 -0.47
N ILE A 249 18.21 6.10 -1.32
CA ILE A 249 18.37 4.72 -1.81
C ILE A 249 18.66 3.76 -0.65
N GLY A 250 19.44 4.17 0.35
CA GLY A 250 19.64 3.38 1.56
C GLY A 250 18.34 3.06 2.31
N LEU A 251 17.42 4.01 2.42
CA LEU A 251 16.08 3.80 3.00
C LEU A 251 15.23 2.88 2.13
N PHE A 252 15.30 3.01 0.80
CA PHE A 252 14.62 2.10 -0.13
C PHE A 252 15.07 0.64 0.07
N LEU A 253 16.38 0.41 0.12
CA LEU A 253 16.95 -0.91 0.38
C LEU A 253 16.54 -1.44 1.78
N PHE A 254 16.23 -0.54 2.72
CA PHE A 254 15.83 -0.92 4.08
C PHE A 254 14.38 -1.37 4.10
N GLY A 255 13.50 -0.58 3.50
CA GLY A 255 12.08 -0.92 3.38
C GLY A 255 11.82 -2.21 2.59
N ASN A 256 12.75 -2.61 1.72
CA ASN A 256 12.68 -3.85 0.96
C ASN A 256 13.51 -5.00 1.58
N SER A 257 13.87 -4.91 2.86
CA SER A 257 14.57 -5.97 3.59
C SER A 257 15.88 -6.48 2.94
N CYS A 258 16.58 -5.69 2.10
CA CYS A 258 17.80 -6.13 1.39
C CYS A 258 19.00 -6.48 2.30
N SER A 259 19.71 -7.58 2.03
CA SER A 259 20.81 -8.07 2.87
C SER A 259 21.95 -7.05 3.09
N PHE A 260 22.70 -7.17 4.19
CA PHE A 260 23.85 -6.30 4.49
C PHE A 260 24.91 -6.28 3.38
N ALA A 261 25.08 -7.40 2.67
CA ALA A 261 26.00 -7.51 1.54
C ALA A 261 25.63 -6.53 0.41
N ILE A 262 24.34 -6.36 0.12
CA ILE A 262 23.85 -5.42 -0.90
C ILE A 262 24.22 -3.98 -0.51
N TYR A 263 24.05 -3.61 0.76
CA TYR A 263 24.48 -2.29 1.25
C TYR A 263 25.98 -2.06 1.10
N ALA A 264 26.79 -3.04 1.51
CA ALA A 264 28.24 -2.94 1.41
C ALA A 264 28.69 -2.74 -0.04
N LEU A 265 28.12 -3.50 -0.98
CA LEU A 265 28.37 -3.36 -2.41
C LEU A 265 27.93 -1.98 -2.92
N MET A 266 26.67 -1.60 -2.70
CA MET A 266 26.10 -0.36 -3.23
C MET A 266 26.76 0.89 -2.63
N SER A 267 27.21 0.83 -1.38
CA SER A 267 27.97 1.92 -0.76
C SER A 267 29.35 2.12 -1.38
N ARG A 268 30.03 1.03 -1.79
CA ARG A 268 31.32 1.11 -2.48
C ARG A 268 31.16 1.66 -3.90
N LEU A 269 30.02 1.38 -4.53
CA LEU A 269 29.67 1.93 -5.84
C LEU A 269 29.20 3.39 -5.77
N GLY A 270 28.99 3.97 -4.58
CA GLY A 270 28.47 5.33 -4.42
C GLY A 270 26.97 5.48 -4.70
N MET A 271 26.24 4.37 -4.77
CA MET A 271 24.80 4.30 -5.04
C MET A 271 23.95 4.40 -3.77
N SER A 272 24.48 3.97 -2.64
CA SER A 272 23.81 3.98 -1.34
C SER A 272 24.78 4.37 -0.22
N THR A 273 24.26 4.62 0.98
CA THR A 273 25.08 4.71 2.20
C THR A 273 25.20 3.35 2.88
N SER A 274 26.12 3.21 3.84
CA SER A 274 26.25 1.94 4.58
C SER A 274 24.99 1.65 5.40
N TYR A 275 24.72 0.37 5.66
CA TYR A 275 23.61 -0.05 6.54
C TYR A 275 23.65 0.66 7.90
N THR A 276 24.84 0.82 8.47
CA THR A 276 25.05 1.54 9.74
C THR A 276 24.67 3.03 9.66
N THR A 277 24.86 3.66 8.50
CA THR A 277 24.48 5.06 8.27
C THR A 277 22.96 5.19 8.17
N VAL A 278 22.32 4.27 7.45
CA VAL A 278 20.85 4.20 7.35
C VAL A 278 20.22 3.95 8.72
N GLY A 279 20.76 3.02 9.51
CA GLY A 279 20.30 2.79 10.87
C GLY A 279 20.41 4.02 11.78
N LYS A 280 21.51 4.80 11.67
CA LYS A 280 21.65 6.08 12.41
C LYS A 280 20.62 7.12 11.97
N LEU A 281 20.32 7.19 10.67
CA LEU A 281 19.29 8.08 10.13
C LEU A 281 17.91 7.69 10.66
N LEU A 282 17.56 6.41 10.63
CA LEU A 282 16.27 5.91 11.13
C LEU A 282 16.11 6.16 12.63
N ARG A 283 17.13 5.91 13.46
CA ARG A 283 17.10 6.27 14.90
C ARG A 283 16.81 7.75 15.12
N ARG A 284 17.46 8.60 14.34
CA ARG A 284 17.22 10.04 14.41
C ARG A 284 15.79 10.41 14.01
N LEU A 285 15.28 9.83 12.93
CA LEU A 285 13.89 10.04 12.48
C LEU A 285 12.88 9.56 13.53
N THR A 286 13.19 8.47 14.24
CA THR A 286 12.43 8.00 15.39
C THR A 286 12.41 9.04 16.52
N HIS A 287 13.56 9.58 16.92
CA HIS A 287 13.61 10.62 17.95
C HIS A 287 12.81 11.88 17.56
N VAL A 288 12.83 12.27 16.29
CA VAL A 288 12.02 13.39 15.78
C VAL A 288 10.53 13.07 15.82
N SER A 289 10.15 11.85 15.44
CA SER A 289 8.75 11.39 15.47
C SER A 289 8.25 11.31 16.91
N GLN A 290 9.07 10.80 17.82
CA GLN A 290 8.79 10.75 19.26
C GLN A 290 8.57 12.14 19.87
N ALA A 291 9.43 13.11 19.53
CA ALA A 291 9.24 14.50 19.97
C ALA A 291 7.94 15.10 19.41
N THR A 292 7.61 14.82 18.15
CA THR A 292 6.36 15.27 17.52
C THR A 292 5.13 14.71 18.23
N ILE A 293 5.15 13.42 18.58
CA ILE A 293 4.08 12.77 19.34
C ILE A 293 3.91 13.41 20.72
N GLN A 294 5.01 13.68 21.42
CA GLN A 294 4.97 14.35 22.73
C GLN A 294 4.35 15.75 22.65
N GLU A 295 4.58 16.50 21.56
CA GLU A 295 3.92 17.79 21.31
C GLU A 295 2.40 17.63 21.09
N ILE A 296 1.96 16.62 20.34
CA ILE A 296 0.54 16.33 20.06
C ILE A 296 -0.21 15.98 21.35
N VAL A 297 0.42 15.16 22.19
CA VAL A 297 -0.17 14.64 23.44
C VAL A 297 -0.53 15.75 24.43
N VAL A 298 0.17 16.90 24.42
CA VAL A 298 -0.15 18.07 25.27
C VAL A 298 -1.57 18.60 25.00
N ILE A 299 -2.07 18.48 23.77
CA ILE A 299 -3.40 18.95 23.37
C ILE A 299 -4.49 17.92 23.76
N ARG A 300 -4.09 16.68 24.12
CA ARG A 300 -4.94 15.55 24.55
C ARG A 300 -6.02 15.13 23.55
N GLY A 301 -5.79 15.35 22.26
CA GLY A 301 -6.70 15.02 21.16
C GLY A 301 -6.27 13.77 20.40
N PHE A 302 -6.21 12.61 21.05
CA PHE A 302 -5.81 11.37 20.40
C PHE A 302 -6.56 10.15 20.95
N LEU A 303 -6.52 9.07 20.17
CA LEU A 303 -6.85 7.72 20.62
C LEU A 303 -5.68 6.78 20.31
N VAL A 304 -5.62 5.64 20.98
CA VAL A 304 -4.59 4.61 20.75
C VAL A 304 -5.25 3.33 20.28
N ILE A 305 -4.77 2.80 19.17
CA ILE A 305 -5.11 1.46 18.68
C ILE A 305 -3.91 0.56 18.83
N TYR A 306 -4.08 -0.59 19.45
CA TYR A 306 -3.01 -1.55 19.61
C TYR A 306 -3.54 -2.97 19.49
N ASP A 307 -2.63 -3.86 19.10
CA ASP A 307 -2.94 -5.25 18.81
C ASP A 307 -1.66 -6.10 18.98
N ASN A 308 -1.85 -7.41 19.12
CA ASN A 308 -0.82 -8.38 19.43
C ASN A 308 0.03 -8.67 18.19
N ILE A 309 1.35 -8.66 18.34
CA ILE A 309 2.31 -9.08 17.31
C ILE A 309 2.98 -10.40 17.72
N ASN A 310 2.66 -11.47 17.01
CA ASN A 310 3.22 -12.80 17.27
C ASN A 310 4.14 -13.24 16.14
N ARG A 311 5.25 -13.92 16.49
CA ARG A 311 6.16 -14.59 15.54
C ARG A 311 6.59 -15.94 16.10
N MET A 312 6.47 -16.98 15.28
CA MET A 312 6.99 -18.30 15.61
C MET A 312 8.50 -18.34 15.39
N ARG A 313 9.27 -18.56 16.46
CA ARG A 313 10.70 -18.85 16.39
C ARG A 313 10.86 -20.35 16.23
N ARG A 314 11.12 -20.78 14.99
CA ARG A 314 11.38 -22.18 14.67
C ARG A 314 12.80 -22.56 15.09
N SER A 315 12.95 -23.71 15.74
CA SER A 315 14.28 -24.28 15.95
C SER A 315 14.72 -24.98 14.67
N TRP A 316 15.81 -24.52 14.05
CA TRP A 316 16.27 -25.05 12.74
C TRP A 316 16.79 -26.50 12.85
N ASP A 317 17.37 -26.85 14.01
CA ASP A 317 17.82 -28.20 14.35
C ASP A 317 17.56 -28.42 15.85
N PRO A 318 16.33 -28.81 16.25
CA PRO A 318 15.94 -28.92 17.65
C PRO A 318 16.60 -30.12 18.33
N ASP A 319 17.28 -29.87 19.46
CA ASP A 319 17.72 -30.93 20.37
C ASP A 319 16.55 -31.44 21.26
N LEU A 320 16.74 -32.54 21.99
CA LEU A 320 15.72 -33.16 22.82
C LEU A 320 15.12 -32.16 23.83
N GLY A 321 13.85 -31.79 23.63
CA GLY A 321 13.11 -30.87 24.49
C GLY A 321 13.04 -29.42 23.99
N GLN A 322 13.78 -29.06 22.93
CA GLN A 322 13.59 -27.79 22.25
C GLN A 322 12.34 -27.83 21.37
N LYS A 323 11.48 -26.84 21.56
CA LYS A 323 10.26 -26.66 20.76
C LYS A 323 10.28 -25.27 20.14
N ASP A 324 9.54 -25.14 19.05
CA ASP A 324 9.24 -23.84 18.48
C ASP A 324 8.56 -22.97 19.57
N THR A 325 9.01 -21.71 19.66
CA THR A 325 8.51 -20.77 20.66
C THR A 325 7.80 -19.61 19.97
N VAL A 326 6.59 -19.29 20.41
CA VAL A 326 5.90 -18.08 19.95
C VAL A 326 6.46 -16.90 20.74
N LEU A 327 7.08 -15.96 20.03
CA LEU A 327 7.43 -14.66 20.58
C LEU A 327 6.20 -13.76 20.43
N SER A 328 5.66 -13.32 21.57
CA SER A 328 4.53 -12.40 21.65
C SER A 328 5.00 -11.01 22.04
N GLY A 329 4.37 -10.00 21.47
CA GLY A 329 4.60 -8.60 21.78
C GLY A 329 3.40 -7.76 21.41
N THR A 330 3.48 -6.45 21.62
CA THR A 330 2.40 -5.52 21.28
C THR A 330 2.90 -4.46 20.30
N ALA A 331 2.07 -4.14 19.30
CA ALA A 331 2.27 -3.00 18.42
C ALA A 331 1.13 -2.01 18.61
N ALA A 332 1.44 -0.70 18.58
CA ALA A 332 0.46 0.35 18.81
C ALA A 332 0.61 1.50 17.82
N THR A 333 -0.50 2.21 17.58
CA THR A 333 -0.57 3.41 16.75
C THR A 333 -1.43 4.46 17.46
N LEU A 334 -0.90 5.67 17.57
CA LEU A 334 -1.66 6.84 18.00
C LEU A 334 -2.38 7.45 16.78
N VAL A 335 -3.65 7.74 16.93
CA VAL A 335 -4.48 8.39 15.89
C VAL A 335 -4.94 9.74 16.44
N GLU A 336 -4.70 10.81 15.69
CA GLU A 336 -5.18 12.14 16.08
C GLU A 336 -6.70 12.24 15.95
N LEU A 337 -7.34 12.89 16.91
CA LEU A 337 -8.79 13.13 16.89
C LEU A 337 -9.10 14.40 16.11
N GLU A 338 -10.00 14.29 15.15
CA GLU A 338 -10.48 15.40 14.33
C GLU A 338 -11.99 15.62 14.50
N ASP A 339 -12.47 16.79 14.07
CA ASP A 339 -13.90 17.12 14.01
C ASP A 339 -14.62 17.02 15.37
N CYS A 340 -13.94 17.36 16.48
CA CYS A 340 -14.51 17.28 17.83
C CYS A 340 -13.96 18.34 18.81
N ASP A 341 -14.75 18.70 19.82
CA ASP A 341 -14.30 19.48 20.99
C ASP A 341 -13.78 18.53 22.07
N VAL A 342 -12.48 18.23 21.99
CA VAL A 342 -11.78 17.25 22.83
C VAL A 342 -11.99 17.53 24.33
N LYS A 343 -11.96 18.80 24.74
CA LYS A 343 -12.06 19.18 26.16
C LYS A 343 -13.42 18.83 26.76
N LYS A 344 -14.50 19.00 25.98
CA LYS A 344 -15.86 18.66 26.44
C LYS A 344 -16.15 17.17 26.29
N ALA A 345 -15.69 16.57 25.20
CA ALA A 345 -15.98 15.18 24.88
C ALA A 345 -15.26 14.20 25.81
N LEU A 346 -14.01 14.50 26.20
CA LEU A 346 -13.17 13.61 27.01
C LEU A 346 -13.13 13.99 28.49
N ASP A 347 -14.16 14.68 29.01
CA ASP A 347 -14.28 14.97 30.43
C ASP A 347 -14.71 13.71 31.22
N PRO A 348 -13.85 13.16 32.10
CA PRO A 348 -14.17 11.95 32.86
C PRO A 348 -15.29 12.15 33.88
N MET A 349 -15.56 13.39 34.34
CA MET A 349 -16.62 13.66 35.30
C MET A 349 -18.00 13.47 34.68
N ILE A 350 -18.19 13.84 33.42
CA ILE A 350 -19.49 13.67 32.75
C ILE A 350 -19.86 12.20 32.64
N LEU A 351 -18.89 11.35 32.26
CA LEU A 351 -19.11 9.90 32.19
C LEU A 351 -19.34 9.31 33.59
N LYS A 352 -18.55 9.73 34.58
CA LYS A 352 -18.72 9.29 35.97
C LYS A 352 -20.11 9.63 36.51
N ASP A 353 -20.55 10.89 36.38
CA ASP A 353 -21.87 11.34 36.81
C ASP A 353 -22.98 10.53 36.12
N ALA A 354 -22.77 10.13 34.87
CA ALA A 354 -23.71 9.28 34.14
C ALA A 354 -23.77 7.85 34.66
N MET A 355 -22.62 7.27 35.00
CA MET A 355 -22.53 5.95 35.64
C MET A 355 -23.16 5.97 37.04
N ASP A 356 -22.91 7.02 37.83
CA ASP A 356 -23.41 7.16 39.20
C ASP A 356 -24.94 7.28 39.25
N ARG A 357 -25.58 7.80 38.19
CA ARG A 357 -27.06 7.77 38.05
C ARG A 357 -27.61 6.34 37.95
N GLY A 358 -26.82 5.38 37.50
CA GLY A 358 -27.22 3.98 37.37
C GLY A 358 -28.34 3.74 36.35
N ASP A 359 -28.52 4.64 35.38
CA ASP A 359 -29.57 4.55 34.36
C ASP A 359 -29.48 3.28 33.50
N ARG A 360 -28.29 2.68 33.39
CA ARG A 360 -28.03 1.34 32.82
C ARG A 360 -29.00 0.26 33.32
N LYS A 361 -29.46 0.35 34.58
CA LYS A 361 -30.44 -0.60 35.15
C LYS A 361 -31.78 -0.59 34.41
N LYS A 362 -32.06 0.46 33.65
CA LYS A 362 -33.28 0.65 32.86
C LYS A 362 -33.19 0.03 31.47
N LEU A 363 -32.03 -0.50 31.05
CA LEU A 363 -31.84 -1.09 29.73
C LEU A 363 -32.86 -2.22 29.49
N THR A 364 -33.66 -2.07 28.44
CA THR A 364 -34.63 -3.09 28.01
C THR A 364 -34.35 -3.56 26.59
N VAL A 365 -34.95 -4.69 26.20
CA VAL A 365 -34.93 -5.14 24.79
C VAL A 365 -35.56 -4.10 23.86
N ARG A 366 -36.54 -3.33 24.35
CA ARG A 366 -37.18 -2.25 23.59
C ARG A 366 -36.18 -1.15 23.27
N ASP A 367 -35.34 -0.77 24.22
CA ASP A 367 -34.28 0.22 23.98
C ASP A 367 -33.31 -0.24 22.88
N LEU A 368 -33.01 -1.53 22.80
CA LEU A 368 -32.16 -2.12 21.76
C LEU A 368 -32.85 -2.11 20.39
N VAL A 369 -34.15 -2.44 20.34
CA VAL A 369 -34.93 -2.40 19.09
C VAL A 369 -35.08 -0.97 18.57
N GLU A 370 -35.30 0.00 19.46
CA GLU A 370 -35.41 1.43 19.11
C GLU A 370 -34.11 2.03 18.55
N GLN A 371 -32.96 1.37 18.72
CA GLN A 371 -31.69 1.77 18.08
C GLN A 371 -31.61 1.37 16.61
N VAL A 372 -32.43 0.42 16.16
CA VAL A 372 -32.45 -0.02 14.77
C VAL A 372 -33.42 0.85 13.98
N ASP A 373 -32.90 1.64 13.04
CA ASP A 373 -33.72 2.33 12.03
C ASP A 373 -34.04 1.36 10.89
N PHE A 374 -35.05 0.51 11.11
CA PHE A 374 -35.51 -0.46 10.12
C PHE A 374 -36.02 0.18 8.83
N VAL A 375 -36.59 1.38 8.90
CA VAL A 375 -37.13 2.09 7.73
C VAL A 375 -35.98 2.47 6.82
N ARG A 376 -34.96 3.14 7.37
CA ARG A 376 -33.77 3.54 6.61
C ARG A 376 -32.99 2.33 6.12
N LEU A 377 -32.84 1.30 6.95
CA LEU A 377 -32.14 0.08 6.55
C LEU A 377 -32.82 -0.56 5.33
N HIS A 378 -34.15 -0.61 5.32
CA HIS A 378 -34.93 -1.12 4.19
C HIS A 378 -34.81 -0.25 2.94
N ASP A 379 -34.84 1.08 3.10
CA ASP A 379 -34.64 2.04 1.98
C ASP A 379 -33.23 1.92 1.36
N VAL A 380 -32.23 1.65 2.19
CA VAL A 380 -30.85 1.37 1.76
C VAL A 380 -30.79 0.05 0.98
N PHE A 381 -31.44 -1.01 1.44
CA PHE A 381 -31.52 -2.28 0.70
C PHE A 381 -32.16 -2.11 -0.67
N GLY A 382 -33.25 -1.34 -0.77
CA GLY A 382 -33.86 -1.00 -2.06
C GLY A 382 -32.88 -0.27 -2.99
N THR A 383 -32.03 0.59 -2.44
CA THR A 383 -31.01 1.30 -3.23
C THR A 383 -29.87 0.39 -3.68
N HIS A 384 -29.43 -0.55 -2.84
CA HIS A 384 -28.46 -1.59 -3.23
C HIS A 384 -29.00 -2.52 -4.32
N ILE A 385 -30.26 -2.92 -4.22
CA ILE A 385 -30.91 -3.77 -5.23
C ILE A 385 -30.97 -3.07 -6.58
N LEU A 386 -31.32 -1.77 -6.59
CA LEU A 386 -31.28 -0.97 -7.80
C LEU A 386 -29.84 -0.80 -8.31
N LYS A 387 -28.89 -0.62 -7.40
CA LYS A 387 -27.47 -0.49 -7.75
C LYS A 387 -26.94 -1.73 -8.47
N PHE A 388 -27.22 -2.93 -7.96
CA PHE A 388 -26.78 -4.17 -8.62
C PHE A 388 -27.33 -4.29 -10.05
N LEU A 389 -28.57 -3.85 -10.30
CA LEU A 389 -29.12 -3.80 -11.66
C LEU A 389 -28.39 -2.76 -12.53
N VAL A 390 -28.19 -1.54 -12.04
CA VAL A 390 -27.52 -0.44 -12.77
C VAL A 390 -26.05 -0.75 -13.07
N ASP A 391 -25.36 -1.45 -12.18
CA ASP A 391 -23.96 -1.83 -12.35
C ASP A 391 -23.80 -2.98 -13.36
N GLU A 392 -24.78 -3.88 -13.45
CA GLU A 392 -24.76 -5.02 -14.38
C GLU A 392 -25.22 -4.66 -15.79
N ILE A 393 -26.24 -3.82 -15.94
CA ILE A 393 -26.89 -3.52 -17.22
C ILE A 393 -26.30 -2.26 -17.86
N PRO A 394 -25.60 -2.34 -19.02
CA PRO A 394 -24.95 -1.19 -19.64
C PRO A 394 -25.91 -0.04 -20.01
N SER A 395 -27.12 -0.34 -20.48
CA SER A 395 -28.11 0.68 -20.85
C SER A 395 -28.60 1.51 -19.66
N LEU A 396 -28.50 0.99 -18.45
CA LEU A 396 -28.85 1.69 -17.21
C LEU A 396 -27.70 2.49 -16.61
N ALA A 397 -26.48 2.43 -17.18
CA ALA A 397 -25.30 3.10 -16.64
C ALA A 397 -25.48 4.63 -16.43
N ARG A 398 -26.36 5.27 -17.23
CA ARG A 398 -26.73 6.70 -17.08
C ARG A 398 -27.27 7.05 -15.69
N HIS A 399 -27.77 6.06 -14.96
CA HIS A 399 -28.39 6.19 -13.66
C HIS A 399 -27.42 6.04 -12.47
N ARG A 400 -26.14 5.71 -12.70
CA ARG A 400 -25.14 5.53 -11.63
C ARG A 400 -25.06 6.73 -10.70
N ASN A 401 -25.06 7.94 -11.26
CA ASN A 401 -24.99 9.18 -10.46
C ASN A 401 -26.19 9.34 -9.52
N PHE A 402 -27.40 8.99 -9.97
CA PHE A 402 -28.59 9.04 -9.13
C PHE A 402 -28.46 8.09 -7.93
N VAL A 403 -28.10 6.83 -8.19
CA VAL A 403 -27.97 5.81 -7.15
C VAL A 403 -26.86 6.18 -6.16
N ASN A 404 -25.70 6.58 -6.66
CA ASN A 404 -24.55 6.98 -5.84
C ASN A 404 -24.87 8.19 -4.96
N ASN A 405 -25.58 9.19 -5.49
CA ASN A 405 -25.97 10.37 -4.73
C ASN A 405 -26.96 10.05 -3.60
N ARG A 406 -27.79 9.01 -3.71
CA ARG A 406 -28.71 8.61 -2.63
C ARG A 406 -27.97 8.21 -1.37
N TYR A 407 -26.83 7.52 -1.48
CA TYR A 407 -26.01 7.20 -0.31
C TYR A 407 -25.43 8.44 0.36
N LYS A 408 -25.04 9.45 -0.42
CA LYS A 408 -24.49 10.73 0.08
C LYS A 408 -25.56 11.70 0.58
N THR A 409 -26.84 11.46 0.30
CA THR A 409 -27.95 12.37 0.62
C THR A 409 -29.05 11.68 1.42
N THR A 410 -29.93 10.92 0.76
CA THR A 410 -31.11 10.27 1.37
C THR A 410 -30.75 9.34 2.53
N HIS A 411 -29.71 8.53 2.38
CA HIS A 411 -29.34 7.51 3.36
C HIS A 411 -28.25 7.95 4.33
N SER A 412 -27.67 9.12 4.06
CA SER A 412 -26.56 9.65 4.83
C SER A 412 -26.98 9.81 6.27
N THR A 413 -26.27 9.17 7.18
CA THR A 413 -26.60 9.21 8.62
C THR A 413 -25.53 9.94 9.40
N HIS A 414 -24.27 9.53 9.24
CA HIS A 414 -23.12 10.20 9.87
C HIS A 414 -21.88 10.07 8.98
N PRO A 415 -21.81 10.82 7.87
CA PRO A 415 -20.68 10.76 6.95
C PRO A 415 -19.45 11.48 7.52
N MET A 416 -18.27 10.90 7.32
CA MET A 416 -17.00 11.55 7.60
C MET A 416 -16.79 12.78 6.70
N ARG A 417 -16.02 13.76 7.18
CA ARG A 417 -15.71 14.98 6.43
C ARG A 417 -15.04 14.63 5.07
N PRO A 418 -15.59 15.09 3.93
CA PRO A 418 -14.99 14.87 2.62
C PRO A 418 -13.55 15.37 2.55
N GLY A 419 -12.68 14.60 1.89
CA GLY A 419 -11.26 14.95 1.72
C GLY A 419 -10.40 14.83 2.98
N ARG A 420 -10.94 14.36 4.12
CA ARG A 420 -10.16 14.20 5.36
C ARG A 420 -9.13 13.08 5.20
N LYS A 421 -7.87 13.42 5.42
CA LYS A 421 -6.75 12.48 5.56
C LYS A 421 -6.40 12.36 7.04
N SER A 422 -6.62 11.17 7.60
CA SER A 422 -6.31 10.89 9.00
C SER A 422 -4.80 10.93 9.26
N THR A 423 -4.41 11.55 10.36
CA THR A 423 -3.01 11.56 10.83
C THR A 423 -2.80 10.45 11.85
N ILE A 424 -1.83 9.59 11.58
CA ILE A 424 -1.48 8.45 12.43
C ILE A 424 0.01 8.43 12.74
N HIS A 425 0.36 7.93 13.92
CA HIS A 425 1.72 7.87 14.43
C HIS A 425 1.99 6.48 15.02
N PRO A 426 2.66 5.58 14.27
CA PRO A 426 3.10 4.30 14.82
C PRO A 426 3.99 4.50 16.05
N LEU A 427 3.75 3.73 17.09
CA LEU A 427 4.49 3.76 18.34
C LEU A 427 5.57 2.67 18.36
N GLN A 428 6.39 2.63 19.41
CA GLN A 428 7.37 1.56 19.60
C GLN A 428 6.67 0.25 19.96
N THR A 429 7.17 -0.87 19.45
CA THR A 429 6.74 -2.22 19.86
C THR A 429 7.31 -2.59 21.23
N SER A 430 6.67 -3.55 21.90
CA SER A 430 7.11 -4.11 23.17
C SER A 430 7.04 -5.65 23.15
N ASP A 431 7.73 -6.31 24.08
CA ASP A 431 7.61 -7.77 24.32
C ASP A 431 6.48 -8.08 25.33
N ILE A 432 5.52 -7.18 25.46
CA ILE A 432 4.40 -7.33 26.39
C ILE A 432 3.31 -8.13 25.69
N ASN A 433 2.85 -9.19 26.35
CA ASN A 433 1.72 -9.98 25.88
C ASN A 433 0.41 -9.33 26.33
N GLU A 434 -0.23 -8.56 25.47
CA GLU A 434 -1.54 -7.95 25.75
C GLU A 434 -2.68 -8.99 25.90
N GLY A 435 -2.37 -10.27 25.65
CA GLY A 435 -3.26 -11.40 25.83
C GLY A 435 -3.74 -11.61 27.26
N THR A 436 -3.10 -11.02 28.27
CA THR A 436 -3.48 -11.16 29.69
C THR A 436 -3.92 -9.83 30.30
N THR A 437 -4.72 -9.87 31.38
CA THR A 437 -5.15 -8.64 32.09
C THR A 437 -3.98 -7.87 32.69
N GLU A 438 -2.95 -8.56 33.16
CA GLU A 438 -1.70 -7.95 33.63
C GLU A 438 -0.94 -7.29 32.47
N GLY A 439 -0.82 -7.99 31.33
CA GLY A 439 -0.19 -7.44 30.14
C GLY A 439 -0.89 -6.18 29.61
N GLN A 440 -2.23 -6.10 29.72
CA GLN A 440 -2.95 -4.87 29.36
C GLN A 440 -2.58 -3.66 30.23
N LYS A 441 -2.32 -3.88 31.53
CA LYS A 441 -1.79 -2.82 32.41
C LYS A 441 -0.40 -2.40 31.94
N ASP A 442 0.47 -3.38 31.70
CA ASP A 442 1.84 -3.10 31.26
C ASP A 442 1.89 -2.38 29.90
N VAL A 443 0.98 -2.72 28.97
CA VAL A 443 0.83 -2.02 27.69
C VAL A 443 0.40 -0.57 27.90
N ALA A 444 -0.57 -0.31 28.78
CA ALA A 444 -0.99 1.05 29.10
C ALA A 444 0.14 1.88 29.71
N ASP A 445 0.89 1.31 30.67
CA ASP A 445 2.04 1.95 31.30
C ASP A 445 3.16 2.21 30.27
N ASP A 446 3.45 1.23 29.41
CA ASP A 446 4.44 1.34 28.34
C ASP A 446 4.10 2.47 27.36
N ILE A 447 2.87 2.49 26.87
CA ILE A 447 2.44 3.49 25.90
C ILE A 447 2.34 4.86 26.57
N LEU A 448 1.54 5.01 27.62
CA LEU A 448 1.16 6.33 28.13
C LEU A 448 2.28 6.99 28.96
N LEU A 449 2.91 6.23 29.85
CA LEU A 449 3.93 6.77 30.76
C LEU A 449 5.30 6.80 30.09
N ARG A 450 5.76 5.68 29.53
CA ARG A 450 7.12 5.59 28.96
C ARG A 450 7.21 6.24 27.59
N GLN A 451 6.33 5.90 26.65
CA GLN A 451 6.42 6.42 25.29
C GLN A 451 5.84 7.84 25.18
N LEU A 452 4.60 8.08 25.59
CA LEU A 452 4.00 9.41 25.46
C LEU A 452 4.52 10.42 26.50
N GLY A 453 5.13 9.96 27.59
CA GLY A 453 5.71 10.83 28.62
C GLY A 453 4.67 11.55 29.48
N LEU A 454 3.43 11.04 29.53
CA LEU A 454 2.38 11.59 30.37
C LEU A 454 2.60 11.20 31.83
N THR A 455 2.24 12.07 32.77
CA THR A 455 2.20 11.68 34.18
C THR A 455 0.89 11.00 34.56
N GLU A 456 0.91 10.21 35.63
CA GLU A 456 -0.29 9.57 36.18
C GLU A 456 -1.40 10.59 36.49
N GLU A 457 -1.05 11.76 37.04
CA GLU A 457 -2.00 12.84 37.35
C GLU A 457 -2.57 13.50 36.10
N GLU A 458 -1.82 13.51 35.00
CA GLU A 458 -2.30 14.04 33.73
C GLU A 458 -3.34 13.12 33.12
N ILE A 459 -3.06 11.82 33.09
CA ILE A 459 -3.93 10.79 32.53
C ILE A 459 -5.24 10.72 33.31
N ALA A 460 -5.18 10.72 34.65
CA ALA A 460 -6.37 10.63 35.51
C ALA A 460 -7.39 11.78 35.31
N LYS A 461 -7.01 12.88 34.65
CA LYS A 461 -7.87 14.05 34.40
C LYS A 461 -8.62 14.01 33.06
N VAL A 462 -8.39 13.02 32.21
CA VAL A 462 -8.97 12.95 30.86
C VAL A 462 -9.43 11.53 30.54
N LEU A 463 -10.47 11.39 29.72
CA LEU A 463 -10.81 10.11 29.12
C LEU A 463 -9.89 9.83 27.93
N LEU A 464 -9.21 8.68 27.92
CA LEU A 464 -8.40 8.22 26.78
C LEU A 464 -9.08 7.02 26.13
N ILE A 465 -9.30 7.13 24.82
CA ILE A 465 -9.85 6.03 24.02
C ILE A 465 -8.73 5.05 23.73
N LEU A 466 -8.93 3.82 24.20
CA LEU A 466 -8.07 2.66 23.92
C LEU A 466 -8.88 1.68 23.08
N GLY A 467 -8.43 1.39 21.87
CA GLY A 467 -9.15 0.52 20.95
C GLY A 467 -8.31 -0.66 20.47
N GLY A 468 -9.00 -1.73 20.11
CA GLY A 468 -8.42 -2.96 19.60
C GLY A 468 -9.52 -3.94 19.20
N ASP A 469 -9.14 -5.19 19.05
CA ASP A 469 -10.06 -6.30 18.83
C ASP A 469 -11.01 -6.52 20.04
N GLN A 470 -11.86 -7.55 19.96
CA GLN A 470 -12.76 -7.86 21.05
C GLN A 470 -12.03 -8.30 22.33
N SER A 471 -10.94 -9.05 22.19
CA SER A 471 -10.20 -9.62 23.33
C SER A 471 -9.52 -8.52 24.15
N THR A 472 -8.90 -7.55 23.47
CA THR A 472 -8.24 -6.38 24.08
C THR A 472 -9.23 -5.52 24.84
N VAL A 473 -10.38 -5.24 24.25
CA VAL A 473 -11.44 -4.44 24.90
C VAL A 473 -12.04 -5.14 26.11
N GLU A 474 -12.26 -6.45 26.05
CA GLU A 474 -12.76 -7.25 27.19
C GLU A 474 -11.79 -7.23 28.38
N LYS A 475 -10.49 -7.37 28.11
CA LYS A 475 -9.45 -7.36 29.16
C LYS A 475 -9.28 -5.98 29.77
N LEU A 476 -9.30 -4.91 28.98
CA LEU A 476 -9.30 -3.53 29.50
C LEU A 476 -10.48 -3.27 30.44
N ARG A 477 -11.69 -3.72 30.09
CA ARG A 477 -12.85 -3.58 30.99
C ARG A 477 -12.72 -4.43 32.24
N THR A 478 -12.12 -5.60 32.12
CA THR A 478 -11.85 -6.47 33.27
C THR A 478 -10.84 -5.83 34.22
N LEU A 479 -9.76 -5.24 33.70
CA LEU A 479 -8.79 -4.46 34.45
C LEU A 479 -9.44 -3.28 35.18
N ARG A 480 -10.27 -2.50 34.46
CA ARG A 480 -11.04 -1.39 35.06
C ARG A 480 -11.94 -1.86 36.20
N ARG A 481 -12.62 -2.99 36.05
CA ARG A 481 -13.47 -3.56 37.12
C ARG A 481 -12.66 -3.98 38.34
N TYR A 482 -11.52 -4.63 38.17
CA TYR A 482 -10.70 -5.06 39.30
C TYR A 482 -10.10 -3.89 40.09
N LEU A 483 -9.83 -2.77 39.43
CA LEU A 483 -9.12 -1.65 40.04
C LEU A 483 -10.02 -0.45 40.37
N MET A 484 -11.32 -0.49 40.06
CA MET A 484 -12.21 0.67 40.21
C MET A 484 -12.34 1.20 41.65
N ASP A 485 -12.09 0.36 42.65
CA ASP A 485 -12.13 0.68 44.08
C ASP A 485 -10.84 1.33 44.59
N CYS A 486 -9.80 1.39 43.74
CA CYS A 486 -8.57 2.07 44.09
C CYS A 486 -8.81 3.59 44.19
N GLU A 487 -8.42 4.17 45.33
CA GLU A 487 -8.53 5.61 45.57
C GLU A 487 -7.55 6.43 44.70
N HIS A 488 -6.53 5.78 44.13
CA HIS A 488 -5.51 6.42 43.30
C HIS A 488 -6.02 6.66 41.87
N GLY A 489 -5.92 7.91 41.41
CA GLY A 489 -6.56 8.39 40.18
C GLY A 489 -6.17 7.61 38.90
N TYR A 490 -4.88 7.33 38.71
CA TYR A 490 -4.40 6.58 37.54
C TYR A 490 -4.67 5.08 37.69
N SER A 491 -4.33 4.52 38.85
CA SER A 491 -4.42 3.08 39.09
C SER A 491 -5.84 2.53 39.06
N ASN A 492 -6.88 3.38 39.11
CA ASN A 492 -8.27 2.94 39.05
C ASN A 492 -8.84 2.73 37.63
N TYR A 493 -8.08 3.08 36.59
CA TYR A 493 -8.45 2.88 35.18
C TYR A 493 -9.79 3.52 34.74
N ARG A 494 -10.38 4.44 35.52
CA ARG A 494 -11.62 5.14 35.15
C ARG A 494 -11.42 6.11 33.98
N TRP A 495 -10.18 6.52 33.75
CA TRP A 495 -9.75 7.33 32.61
C TRP A 495 -9.75 6.54 31.29
N ALA A 496 -9.64 5.20 31.33
CA ALA A 496 -9.60 4.38 30.13
C ALA A 496 -11.01 4.18 29.57
N LEU A 497 -11.18 4.47 28.28
CA LEU A 497 -12.41 4.28 27.52
C LEU A 497 -12.20 3.22 26.43
N PRO A 498 -12.51 1.93 26.72
CA PRO A 498 -12.33 0.85 25.75
C PRO A 498 -13.31 0.96 24.58
N LEU A 499 -12.81 0.95 23.36
CA LEU A 499 -13.60 1.07 22.12
C LEU A 499 -13.31 -0.08 21.15
N ILE A 500 -14.31 -0.95 20.95
CA ILE A 500 -14.21 -2.07 20.00
C ILE A 500 -14.05 -1.58 18.55
N GLN A 501 -13.17 -2.25 17.80
CA GLN A 501 -12.94 -1.95 16.39
C GLN A 501 -13.77 -2.83 15.45
N LEU A 502 -13.84 -2.42 14.18
CA LEU A 502 -14.92 -2.82 13.28
C LEU A 502 -14.56 -3.97 12.34
N TRP A 503 -13.28 -4.16 12.00
CA TRP A 503 -12.90 -5.17 11.01
C TRP A 503 -13.07 -6.58 11.56
N HIS A 504 -12.55 -6.87 12.75
CA HIS A 504 -12.73 -8.19 13.40
C HIS A 504 -14.20 -8.50 13.67
N MET A 505 -15.01 -7.50 14.02
CA MET A 505 -16.46 -7.65 14.18
C MET A 505 -17.13 -8.01 12.84
N GLY A 506 -16.76 -7.34 11.75
CA GLY A 506 -17.21 -7.69 10.41
C GLY A 506 -16.82 -9.12 10.03
N TRP A 507 -15.59 -9.55 10.34
CA TRP A 507 -15.14 -10.91 10.06
C TRP A 507 -15.90 -11.96 10.89
N ALA A 508 -16.22 -11.65 12.15
CA ALA A 508 -17.07 -12.51 12.99
C ALA A 508 -18.50 -12.64 12.45
N ASP A 509 -19.06 -11.58 11.85
CA ASP A 509 -20.33 -11.65 11.13
C ASP A 509 -20.21 -12.47 9.84
N LEU A 510 -19.12 -12.31 9.08
CA LEU A 510 -18.88 -13.12 7.89
C LEU A 510 -18.84 -14.62 8.22
N GLU A 511 -18.13 -14.99 9.29
CA GLU A 511 -18.13 -16.36 9.82
C GLU A 511 -19.55 -16.82 10.20
N ARG A 512 -20.31 -15.98 10.91
CA ARG A 512 -21.70 -16.26 11.30
C ARG A 512 -22.59 -16.52 10.07
N VAL A 513 -22.48 -15.69 9.03
CA VAL A 513 -23.26 -15.80 7.80
C VAL A 513 -22.94 -17.11 7.08
N ILE A 514 -21.65 -17.45 6.94
CA ILE A 514 -21.21 -18.72 6.34
C ILE A 514 -21.73 -19.90 7.16
N ALA A 515 -21.52 -19.92 8.48
CA ALA A 515 -21.89 -21.03 9.35
C ALA A 515 -23.41 -21.27 9.39
N THR A 516 -24.21 -20.20 9.43
CA THR A 516 -25.68 -20.28 9.48
C THR A 516 -26.26 -20.90 8.22
N HIS A 517 -25.66 -20.58 7.06
CA HIS A 517 -26.22 -20.91 5.76
C HIS A 517 -25.37 -21.89 4.95
N TRP A 518 -24.40 -22.56 5.58
CA TRP A 518 -23.48 -23.44 4.85
C TRP A 518 -24.20 -24.60 4.19
N GLY A 519 -25.14 -25.23 4.90
CA GLY A 519 -25.79 -26.46 4.47
C GLY A 519 -25.07 -27.74 4.92
N PRO A 520 -25.67 -28.91 4.70
CA PRO A 520 -25.13 -30.20 5.11
C PRO A 520 -23.95 -30.67 4.25
N GLU A 521 -23.06 -31.48 4.84
CA GLU A 521 -21.83 -31.97 4.19
C GLU A 521 -22.02 -33.24 3.35
N THR A 522 -23.15 -33.94 3.50
CA THR A 522 -23.43 -35.19 2.78
C THR A 522 -24.91 -35.32 2.39
N GLY A 523 -25.17 -36.14 1.36
CA GLY A 523 -26.52 -36.52 0.94
C GLY A 523 -27.19 -35.59 -0.07
N ALA A 524 -28.46 -35.86 -0.37
CA ALA A 524 -29.25 -35.13 -1.37
C ALA A 524 -29.42 -33.63 -1.05
N ALA A 525 -29.25 -33.26 0.21
CA ALA A 525 -29.34 -31.89 0.69
C ALA A 525 -28.16 -30.99 0.27
N MET A 526 -27.07 -31.57 -0.25
CA MET A 526 -25.96 -30.80 -0.82
C MET A 526 -26.34 -30.05 -2.11
N ALA A 527 -27.41 -30.48 -2.78
CA ALA A 527 -27.94 -29.81 -3.98
C ALA A 527 -28.87 -28.63 -3.66
N ASP A 528 -29.09 -28.31 -2.37
CA ASP A 528 -29.95 -27.21 -1.96
C ASP A 528 -29.30 -25.85 -2.27
N LEU A 529 -29.79 -25.19 -3.32
CA LEU A 529 -29.33 -23.86 -3.75
C LEU A 529 -29.59 -22.75 -2.72
N SER A 530 -30.41 -23.00 -1.69
CA SER A 530 -30.54 -22.06 -0.56
C SER A 530 -29.29 -22.04 0.34
N THR A 531 -28.30 -22.91 0.10
CA THR A 531 -27.08 -23.04 0.92
C THR A 531 -25.83 -22.50 0.23
N PHE A 532 -24.85 -22.04 1.02
CA PHE A 532 -23.54 -21.63 0.51
C PHE A 532 -22.71 -22.80 0.00
N LYS A 533 -22.90 -24.04 0.50
CA LYS A 533 -22.20 -25.22 -0.04
C LYS A 533 -22.50 -25.40 -1.52
N ALA A 534 -23.78 -25.35 -1.90
CA ALA A 534 -24.19 -25.47 -3.29
C ALA A 534 -23.61 -24.32 -4.16
N ALA A 535 -23.71 -23.08 -3.68
CA ALA A 535 -23.14 -21.92 -4.36
C ALA A 535 -21.61 -22.01 -4.51
N ASN A 536 -20.89 -22.46 -3.46
CA ASN A 536 -19.44 -22.64 -3.46
C ASN A 536 -18.98 -23.65 -4.52
N VAL A 537 -19.73 -24.76 -4.68
CA VAL A 537 -19.49 -25.76 -5.72
C VAL A 537 -19.74 -25.19 -7.12
N LEU A 538 -20.89 -24.54 -7.34
CA LEU A 538 -21.26 -24.00 -8.65
C LEU A 538 -20.34 -22.86 -9.11
N LEU A 539 -19.88 -22.03 -8.16
CA LEU A 539 -18.93 -20.95 -8.42
C LEU A 539 -17.47 -21.43 -8.51
N ASN A 540 -17.22 -22.74 -8.26
CA ASN A 540 -15.89 -23.33 -8.20
C ASN A 540 -14.95 -22.53 -7.27
N ARG A 541 -15.38 -22.42 -6.01
CA ARG A 541 -14.69 -21.72 -4.92
C ARG A 541 -14.20 -22.74 -3.88
N LYS A 542 -13.14 -22.37 -3.14
CA LYS A 542 -12.50 -23.22 -2.12
C LYS A 542 -12.80 -22.73 -0.69
N VAL A 543 -13.94 -22.08 -0.48
CA VAL A 543 -14.35 -21.64 0.87
C VAL A 543 -14.62 -22.87 1.73
N LYS A 544 -14.27 -22.78 3.01
CA LYS A 544 -14.56 -23.81 4.02
C LYS A 544 -15.45 -23.19 5.11
N ASN A 545 -16.33 -24.01 5.69
CA ASN A 545 -17.06 -23.65 6.90
C ASN A 545 -16.19 -23.99 8.12
N CYS A 546 -15.41 -23.01 8.54
CA CYS A 546 -14.54 -23.11 9.70
C CYS A 546 -14.60 -21.80 10.50
N LYS A 547 -14.10 -21.86 11.73
CA LYS A 547 -13.79 -20.65 12.50
C LYS A 547 -12.79 -19.82 11.69
N ARG A 548 -12.99 -18.50 11.61
CA ARG A 548 -12.13 -17.57 10.83
C ARG A 548 -11.87 -18.04 9.39
N PRO A 549 -12.89 -18.11 8.52
CA PRO A 549 -12.68 -18.47 7.12
C PRO A 549 -11.83 -17.40 6.41
N ASP A 550 -11.03 -17.80 5.41
CA ASP A 550 -10.24 -16.88 4.59
C ASP A 550 -11.09 -15.70 4.13
N TYR A 551 -10.67 -14.49 4.50
CA TYR A 551 -11.50 -13.29 4.44
C TYR A 551 -12.05 -13.04 3.03
N TYR A 552 -11.17 -12.97 2.01
CA TYR A 552 -11.59 -12.66 0.64
C TYR A 552 -12.37 -13.76 -0.07
N PRO A 553 -11.94 -15.05 -0.03
CA PRO A 553 -12.75 -16.12 -0.60
C PRO A 553 -14.17 -16.16 -0.02
N ALA A 554 -14.31 -16.01 1.31
CA ALA A 554 -15.58 -16.01 2.00
C ALA A 554 -16.43 -14.78 1.65
N GLN A 555 -15.87 -13.57 1.74
CA GLN A 555 -16.58 -12.33 1.39
C GLN A 555 -17.04 -12.35 -0.06
N GLY A 556 -16.18 -12.76 -0.98
CA GLY A 556 -16.55 -12.89 -2.37
C GLY A 556 -17.68 -13.90 -2.58
N LEU A 557 -17.78 -14.97 -1.79
CA LEU A 557 -18.82 -16.01 -1.96
C LEU A 557 -20.17 -15.41 -1.56
N VAL A 558 -20.20 -14.69 -0.45
CA VAL A 558 -21.35 -13.95 0.05
C VAL A 558 -21.81 -12.91 -0.97
N PHE A 559 -20.89 -12.08 -1.47
CA PHE A 559 -21.23 -10.96 -2.36
C PHE A 559 -21.63 -11.41 -3.77
N ASP A 560 -20.94 -12.37 -4.37
CA ASP A 560 -21.32 -12.88 -5.70
C ASP A 560 -22.66 -13.59 -5.66
N THR A 561 -22.91 -14.40 -4.62
CA THR A 561 -24.20 -15.09 -4.46
C THR A 561 -25.32 -14.07 -4.29
N LEU A 562 -25.16 -13.09 -3.39
CA LEU A 562 -26.15 -12.03 -3.18
C LEU A 562 -26.45 -11.25 -4.47
N ARG A 563 -25.41 -10.86 -5.22
CA ARG A 563 -25.58 -10.13 -6.49
C ARG A 563 -26.42 -10.94 -7.48
N LEU A 564 -26.08 -12.21 -7.68
CA LEU A 564 -26.78 -13.08 -8.64
C LEU A 564 -28.23 -13.34 -8.23
N GLU A 565 -28.50 -13.48 -6.93
CA GLU A 565 -29.86 -13.63 -6.41
C GLU A 565 -30.72 -12.38 -6.58
N VAL A 566 -30.13 -11.21 -6.36
CA VAL A 566 -30.83 -9.95 -6.62
C VAL A 566 -31.18 -9.81 -8.10
N LEU A 567 -30.27 -10.18 -9.01
CA LEU A 567 -30.55 -10.18 -10.44
C LEU A 567 -31.63 -11.22 -10.82
N ASP A 568 -31.65 -12.39 -10.20
CA ASP A 568 -32.74 -13.37 -10.41
C ASP A 568 -34.08 -12.85 -9.86
N CYS A 569 -34.08 -12.17 -8.72
CA CYS A 569 -35.27 -11.48 -8.20
C CYS A 569 -35.82 -10.43 -9.19
N TRP A 570 -34.94 -9.68 -9.87
CA TRP A 570 -35.34 -8.75 -10.93
C TRP A 570 -36.00 -9.48 -12.10
N LYS A 571 -35.42 -10.59 -12.56
CA LYS A 571 -36.00 -11.44 -13.61
C LYS A 571 -37.40 -11.94 -13.24
N VAL A 572 -37.54 -12.42 -12.01
CA VAL A 572 -38.83 -12.92 -11.48
C VAL A 572 -39.85 -11.79 -11.32
N LEU A 573 -39.43 -10.58 -10.92
CA LEU A 573 -40.35 -9.45 -10.77
C LEU A 573 -40.86 -8.93 -12.12
N LEU A 574 -39.97 -8.85 -13.10
CA LEU A 574 -40.26 -8.34 -14.45
C LEU A 574 -40.84 -9.40 -15.39
N ASP A 575 -40.82 -10.67 -14.97
CA ASP A 575 -41.22 -11.84 -15.75
C ASP A 575 -40.43 -11.96 -17.06
N VAL A 576 -39.10 -11.86 -16.96
CA VAL A 576 -38.17 -11.92 -18.10
C VAL A 576 -37.06 -12.93 -17.87
N THR A 577 -36.51 -13.50 -18.96
CA THR A 577 -35.39 -14.44 -18.90
C THR A 577 -34.03 -13.73 -18.95
N ASP A 578 -33.97 -12.60 -19.65
CA ASP A 578 -32.76 -11.80 -19.86
C ASP A 578 -33.05 -10.32 -19.57
N LEU A 579 -32.29 -9.76 -18.62
CA LEU A 579 -32.43 -8.37 -18.20
C LEU A 579 -31.79 -7.40 -19.19
N GLU A 580 -30.70 -7.79 -19.84
CA GLU A 580 -30.01 -6.95 -20.82
C GLU A 580 -30.88 -6.77 -22.06
N ASP A 581 -31.47 -7.86 -22.56
CA ASP A 581 -32.43 -7.80 -23.66
C ASP A 581 -33.65 -6.96 -23.29
N HIS A 582 -34.19 -7.11 -22.07
CA HIS A 582 -35.34 -6.33 -21.61
C HIS A 582 -35.05 -4.82 -21.62
N PHE A 583 -33.93 -4.38 -21.04
CA PHE A 583 -33.58 -2.96 -20.91
C PHE A 583 -32.87 -2.37 -22.13
N SER A 584 -32.56 -3.17 -23.15
CA SER A 584 -32.05 -2.67 -24.43
C SER A 584 -33.16 -2.12 -25.34
N GLN A 585 -34.42 -2.52 -25.09
CA GLN A 585 -35.58 -2.05 -25.84
C GLN A 585 -36.07 -0.70 -25.28
N ASP A 586 -36.16 0.32 -26.12
CA ASP A 586 -36.42 1.72 -25.74
C ASP A 586 -37.75 1.91 -24.96
N SER A 587 -38.72 1.01 -25.17
CA SER A 587 -40.01 0.99 -24.45
C SER A 587 -39.97 0.47 -23.01
N ALA A 588 -38.86 -0.13 -22.57
CA ALA A 588 -38.68 -0.70 -21.23
C ALA A 588 -37.87 0.19 -20.27
N LEU A 589 -37.35 1.33 -20.76
CA LEU A 589 -36.61 2.30 -19.97
C LEU A 589 -37.57 3.06 -19.03
N SER A 590 -37.98 2.39 -17.96
CA SER A 590 -38.77 2.97 -16.86
C SER A 590 -38.02 4.16 -16.26
N GLU A 591 -38.76 5.17 -15.79
CA GLU A 591 -38.18 6.23 -14.96
C GLU A 591 -37.46 5.60 -13.76
N ILE A 592 -36.33 6.18 -13.35
CA ILE A 592 -35.50 5.56 -12.30
C ILE A 592 -36.25 5.47 -10.96
N GLU A 593 -37.15 6.40 -10.70
CA GLU A 593 -38.03 6.39 -9.54
C GLU A 593 -38.94 5.16 -9.52
N ASP A 594 -39.39 4.68 -10.68
CA ASP A 594 -40.18 3.45 -10.78
C ASP A 594 -39.32 2.20 -10.60
N LEU A 595 -38.09 2.19 -11.13
CA LEU A 595 -37.12 1.13 -10.83
C LEU A 595 -36.80 1.08 -9.33
N LEU A 596 -36.66 2.23 -8.67
CA LEU A 596 -36.43 2.27 -7.23
C LEU A 596 -37.62 1.71 -6.44
N LYS A 597 -38.86 2.04 -6.82
CA LYS A 597 -40.08 1.45 -6.19
C LYS A 597 -40.10 -0.07 -6.36
N GLN A 598 -39.73 -0.57 -7.53
CA GLN A 598 -39.61 -2.00 -7.80
C GLN A 598 -38.51 -2.65 -6.96
N ALA A 599 -37.35 -1.99 -6.84
CA ALA A 599 -36.26 -2.45 -5.99
C ALA A 599 -36.67 -2.55 -4.50
N SER A 600 -37.40 -1.55 -3.98
CA SER A 600 -37.97 -1.59 -2.63
C SER A 600 -39.00 -2.72 -2.46
N LYS A 601 -39.74 -3.08 -3.51
CA LYS A 601 -40.64 -4.25 -3.48
C LYS A 601 -39.85 -5.56 -3.39
N ILE A 602 -38.74 -5.68 -4.12
CA ILE A 602 -37.82 -6.84 -4.00
C ILE A 602 -37.28 -6.93 -2.57
N ALA A 603 -36.79 -5.82 -2.01
CA ALA A 603 -36.31 -5.80 -0.62
C ALA A 603 -37.37 -6.28 0.37
N ARG A 604 -38.62 -5.78 0.30
CA ARG A 604 -39.71 -6.20 1.21
C ARG A 604 -40.02 -7.69 1.06
N ARG A 605 -40.01 -8.19 -0.18
CA ARG A 605 -40.36 -9.58 -0.49
C ARG A 605 -39.25 -10.57 -0.11
N TYR A 606 -37.98 -10.26 -0.37
CA TYR A 606 -36.88 -11.22 -0.28
C TYR A 606 -35.81 -10.92 0.78
N MET A 607 -35.94 -9.84 1.56
CA MET A 607 -34.98 -9.48 2.62
C MET A 607 -35.71 -9.11 3.92
N SER A 608 -36.61 -9.97 4.38
CA SER A 608 -37.24 -9.79 5.69
C SER A 608 -37.52 -11.14 6.38
N VAL A 609 -37.35 -11.14 7.70
CA VAL A 609 -37.68 -12.30 8.56
C VAL A 609 -39.13 -12.73 8.38
N ARG A 610 -40.04 -11.75 8.30
CA ARG A 610 -41.47 -11.99 8.12
C ARG A 610 -41.79 -12.72 6.81
N SER A 611 -41.13 -12.33 5.72
CA SER A 611 -41.29 -12.98 4.41
C SER A 611 -40.74 -14.39 4.41
N ALA A 612 -39.63 -14.65 5.08
CA ALA A 612 -39.06 -15.99 5.22
C ALA A 612 -39.98 -16.95 6.00
N GLN A 613 -40.58 -16.45 7.08
CA GLN A 613 -41.55 -17.20 7.88
C GLN A 613 -42.82 -17.50 7.07
N GLY A 614 -43.36 -16.52 6.34
CA GLY A 614 -44.51 -16.70 5.46
C GLY A 614 -44.26 -17.72 4.35
N ALA A 615 -43.07 -17.68 3.72
CA ALA A 615 -42.64 -18.68 2.74
C ALA A 615 -42.57 -20.08 3.38
N SER A 616 -41.95 -20.22 4.55
CA SER A 616 -41.75 -21.52 5.20
C SER A 616 -43.04 -22.17 5.71
N MET A 617 -44.06 -21.38 6.09
CA MET A 617 -45.27 -21.86 6.75
C MET A 617 -46.54 -21.86 5.86
N SER A 618 -46.47 -21.40 4.60
CA SER A 618 -47.64 -21.26 3.70
C SER A 618 -48.78 -20.41 4.29
N SER A 619 -48.44 -19.45 5.15
CA SER A 619 -49.42 -18.58 5.79
C SER A 619 -49.52 -17.25 5.04
N ASN A 620 -50.76 -16.83 4.73
CA ASN A 620 -51.03 -15.47 4.26
C ASN A 620 -50.77 -14.50 5.43
N VAL A 621 -49.54 -14.00 5.52
CA VAL A 621 -49.15 -13.03 6.54
C VAL A 621 -49.66 -11.64 6.12
N PRO A 622 -50.55 -10.97 6.89
CA PRO A 622 -51.16 -9.70 6.47
C PRO A 622 -50.14 -8.59 6.17
N GLY A 623 -50.19 -8.00 4.97
CA GLY A 623 -49.27 -6.93 4.55
C GLY A 623 -47.93 -7.42 3.97
N MET A 624 -47.77 -8.72 3.73
CA MET A 624 -46.64 -9.30 3.01
C MET A 624 -46.90 -9.30 1.50
N ASP A 625 -45.89 -8.94 0.70
CA ASP A 625 -46.00 -9.02 -0.76
C ASP A 625 -46.00 -10.50 -1.21
N ALA A 626 -47.03 -10.91 -1.94
CA ALA A 626 -47.14 -12.29 -2.44
C ALA A 626 -45.97 -12.67 -3.36
N PHE A 627 -45.50 -13.91 -3.27
CA PHE A 627 -44.49 -14.48 -4.16
C PHE A 627 -45.13 -14.99 -5.45
N PRO A 628 -44.45 -14.87 -6.61
CA PRO A 628 -44.85 -15.60 -7.80
C PRO A 628 -44.78 -17.11 -7.54
N ASN A 629 -45.79 -17.84 -8.00
CA ASN A 629 -45.82 -19.30 -7.89
C ASN A 629 -44.92 -19.93 -8.96
N GLY A 630 -44.10 -20.90 -8.54
CA GLY A 630 -43.34 -21.76 -9.44
C GLY A 630 -44.08 -23.06 -9.75
N ALA A 631 -43.44 -23.92 -10.52
CA ALA A 631 -43.91 -25.28 -10.78
C ALA A 631 -43.99 -26.08 -9.47
N PRO A 632 -44.93 -27.04 -9.34
CA PRO A 632 -44.97 -27.93 -8.18
C PRO A 632 -43.61 -28.60 -7.91
N PHE A 633 -43.22 -28.72 -6.64
CA PHE A 633 -42.00 -29.43 -6.28
C PHE A 633 -42.23 -30.94 -6.32
N VAL A 634 -41.42 -31.64 -7.10
CA VAL A 634 -41.42 -33.11 -7.15
C VAL A 634 -40.10 -33.58 -6.53
N PRO A 635 -40.11 -34.23 -5.36
CA PRO A 635 -38.89 -34.73 -4.73
C PRO A 635 -38.21 -35.76 -5.62
N SER A 636 -36.90 -35.63 -5.86
CA SER A 636 -36.11 -36.63 -6.60
C SER A 636 -35.84 -37.90 -5.78
N ALA A 637 -35.98 -37.84 -4.45
CA ALA A 637 -35.89 -38.95 -3.51
C ALA A 637 -36.79 -38.73 -2.27
N LYS A 638 -37.20 -39.80 -1.59
CA LYS A 638 -37.92 -39.69 -0.30
C LYS A 638 -37.01 -39.06 0.76
N PRO A 639 -37.42 -37.96 1.42
CA PRO A 639 -36.60 -37.35 2.47
C PRO A 639 -36.42 -38.32 3.65
N ALA A 640 -35.20 -38.42 4.17
CA ALA A 640 -34.82 -39.44 5.15
C ALA A 640 -35.41 -39.24 6.56
N SER A 641 -35.97 -38.08 6.91
CA SER A 641 -36.47 -37.84 8.28
C SER A 641 -37.28 -36.55 8.52
N ALA A 642 -37.81 -35.87 7.50
CA ALA A 642 -38.59 -34.65 7.72
C ALA A 642 -40.09 -34.92 7.63
N ASP A 643 -40.83 -34.70 8.72
CA ASP A 643 -42.28 -34.54 8.66
C ASP A 643 -42.58 -33.37 7.71
N PRO A 644 -43.26 -33.59 6.56
CA PRO A 644 -43.57 -32.51 5.64
C PRO A 644 -44.58 -31.59 6.34
N LEU A 645 -44.14 -30.40 6.74
CA LEU A 645 -45.04 -29.30 7.08
C LEU A 645 -45.98 -29.08 5.87
N PRO A 646 -47.29 -29.28 6.00
CA PRO A 646 -48.19 -29.27 4.85
C PRO A 646 -48.27 -27.84 4.27
N GLY A 647 -47.71 -27.66 3.07
CA GLY A 647 -47.95 -26.50 2.19
C GLY A 647 -46.81 -25.49 2.02
N GLY A 648 -45.81 -25.42 2.90
CA GLY A 648 -44.75 -24.38 2.89
C GLY A 648 -43.59 -24.61 1.91
N ASP A 649 -42.74 -23.60 1.75
CA ASP A 649 -41.48 -23.63 0.96
C ASP A 649 -40.26 -23.23 1.84
N PRO A 650 -39.72 -24.15 2.66
CA PRO A 650 -38.50 -23.93 3.44
C PRO A 650 -37.28 -23.45 2.65
N VAL A 651 -37.13 -23.86 1.38
CA VAL A 651 -35.99 -23.45 0.54
C VAL A 651 -36.07 -21.96 0.21
N LEU A 652 -37.26 -21.46 -0.14
CA LEU A 652 -37.47 -20.03 -0.30
C LEU A 652 -37.25 -19.28 1.02
N GLY A 653 -37.75 -19.84 2.13
CA GLY A 653 -37.52 -19.29 3.47
C GLY A 653 -36.03 -19.12 3.81
N ASN A 654 -35.23 -20.18 3.61
CA ASN A 654 -33.78 -20.17 3.82
C ASN A 654 -33.09 -19.14 2.92
N THR A 655 -33.48 -19.07 1.66
CA THR A 655 -32.95 -18.10 0.69
C THR A 655 -33.19 -16.67 1.14
N ILE A 656 -34.40 -16.35 1.61
CA ILE A 656 -34.76 -15.00 2.09
C ILE A 656 -33.93 -14.59 3.31
N ILE A 657 -33.73 -15.49 4.29
CA ILE A 657 -32.87 -15.18 5.45
C ILE A 657 -31.41 -15.02 5.01
N ARG A 658 -30.91 -15.89 4.12
CA ARG A 658 -29.54 -15.76 3.61
C ARG A 658 -29.35 -14.44 2.88
N MET A 659 -30.26 -14.04 2.00
CA MET A 659 -30.21 -12.75 1.30
C MET A 659 -30.20 -11.56 2.28
N LEU A 660 -31.03 -11.60 3.32
CA LEU A 660 -31.06 -10.59 4.38
C LEU A 660 -29.71 -10.48 5.11
N ASP A 661 -29.17 -11.62 5.57
CA ASP A 661 -27.88 -11.69 6.26
C ASP A 661 -26.72 -11.21 5.37
N CYS A 662 -26.71 -11.61 4.10
CA CYS A 662 -25.71 -11.16 3.13
C CYS A 662 -25.81 -9.65 2.87
N MET A 663 -27.03 -9.12 2.74
CA MET A 663 -27.25 -7.70 2.48
C MET A 663 -26.86 -6.82 3.67
N LEU A 664 -27.08 -7.29 4.91
CA LEU A 664 -26.58 -6.63 6.12
C LEU A 664 -25.04 -6.55 6.10
N HIS A 665 -24.37 -7.65 5.81
CA HIS A 665 -22.92 -7.69 5.73
C HIS A 665 -22.38 -6.78 4.60
N PHE A 666 -23.03 -6.80 3.43
CA PHE A 666 -22.69 -5.94 2.30
C PHE A 666 -22.87 -4.46 2.66
N GLU A 667 -23.97 -4.10 3.31
CA GLU A 667 -24.23 -2.73 3.77
C GLU A 667 -23.16 -2.24 4.75
N PHE A 668 -22.74 -3.09 5.70
CA PHE A 668 -21.68 -2.74 6.64
C PHE A 668 -20.37 -2.40 5.93
N GLN A 669 -19.92 -3.25 4.98
CA GLN A 669 -18.71 -3.00 4.20
C GLN A 669 -18.83 -1.77 3.31
N HIS A 670 -19.98 -1.58 2.67
CA HIS A 670 -20.24 -0.40 1.84
C HIS A 670 -20.26 0.89 2.67
N ALA A 671 -20.88 0.88 3.85
CA ALA A 671 -20.95 2.02 4.75
C ALA A 671 -19.56 2.41 5.26
N ILE A 672 -18.73 1.42 5.63
CA ILE A 672 -17.32 1.63 6.01
C ILE A 672 -16.54 2.27 4.87
N GLY A 673 -16.54 1.68 3.67
CA GLY A 673 -15.79 2.22 2.53
C GLY A 673 -16.24 3.64 2.15
N ALA A 674 -17.54 3.90 2.23
CA ALA A 674 -18.10 5.24 1.98
C ALA A 674 -17.77 6.26 3.09
N GLY A 675 -17.34 5.80 4.26
CA GLY A 675 -17.11 6.64 5.44
C GLY A 675 -18.40 7.13 6.09
N ASP A 676 -19.49 6.37 6.07
CA ASP A 676 -20.71 6.69 6.83
C ASP A 676 -20.86 5.74 8.02
N ILE A 677 -20.29 6.14 9.16
CA ILE A 677 -20.33 5.33 10.38
C ILE A 677 -21.75 5.15 10.92
N GLY A 678 -22.65 6.11 10.65
CA GLY A 678 -24.03 6.04 11.12
C GLY A 678 -24.80 4.89 10.48
N ARG A 679 -24.57 4.66 9.18
CA ARG A 679 -25.09 3.49 8.47
C ARG A 679 -24.52 2.18 8.99
N ALA A 680 -23.20 2.12 9.23
CA ALA A 680 -22.56 0.94 9.80
C ALA A 680 -23.09 0.64 11.21
N MET A 681 -23.28 1.66 12.06
CA MET A 681 -23.86 1.51 13.39
C MET A 681 -25.31 1.00 13.36
N ASN A 682 -26.11 1.37 12.34
CA ASN A 682 -27.46 0.81 12.19
C ASN A 682 -27.42 -0.70 11.91
N VAL A 683 -26.44 -1.18 11.14
CA VAL A 683 -26.20 -2.63 10.96
C VAL A 683 -25.73 -3.28 12.26
N MET A 684 -24.81 -2.65 12.99
CA MET A 684 -24.34 -3.15 14.29
C MET A 684 -25.49 -3.29 15.31
N ALA A 685 -26.46 -2.38 15.29
CA ALA A 685 -27.66 -2.50 16.12
C ALA A 685 -28.45 -3.78 15.80
N VAL A 686 -28.57 -4.16 14.52
CA VAL A 686 -29.13 -5.46 14.10
C VAL A 686 -28.25 -6.63 14.58
N TRP A 687 -26.93 -6.49 14.48
CA TRP A 687 -25.97 -7.52 14.92
C TRP A 687 -26.01 -7.82 16.41
N THR A 688 -26.49 -6.88 17.24
CA THR A 688 -26.76 -7.15 18.67
C THR A 688 -27.68 -8.37 18.83
N PHE A 689 -28.69 -8.48 17.96
CA PHE A 689 -29.63 -9.60 17.93
C PHE A 689 -29.03 -10.81 17.23
N THR A 690 -28.46 -10.65 16.03
CA THR A 690 -27.97 -11.81 15.26
C THR A 690 -26.78 -12.51 15.93
N PHE A 691 -25.84 -11.79 16.54
CA PHE A 691 -24.76 -12.40 17.34
C PHE A 691 -25.29 -13.08 18.59
N THR A 692 -26.34 -12.54 19.22
CA THR A 692 -26.99 -13.21 20.36
C THR A 692 -27.59 -14.53 19.92
N GLY A 693 -28.40 -14.53 18.86
CA GLY A 693 -29.07 -15.74 18.39
C GLY A 693 -28.12 -16.76 17.78
N SER A 694 -26.99 -16.35 17.21
CA SER A 694 -26.00 -17.26 16.64
C SER A 694 -25.00 -17.83 17.66
N GLY A 695 -25.09 -17.45 18.93
CA GLY A 695 -24.16 -17.90 19.97
C GLY A 695 -22.80 -17.20 19.97
N LYS A 696 -22.63 -16.08 19.24
CA LYS A 696 -21.42 -15.25 19.27
C LYS A 696 -21.42 -14.35 20.53
N GLY A 697 -21.34 -14.99 21.70
CA GLY A 697 -21.57 -14.37 23.01
C GLY A 697 -20.64 -13.20 23.33
N LYS A 698 -19.35 -13.30 22.95
CA LYS A 698 -18.34 -12.26 23.17
C LYS A 698 -18.73 -10.94 22.46
N TYR A 699 -18.90 -10.95 21.14
CA TYR A 699 -19.35 -9.78 20.37
C TYR A 699 -20.75 -9.28 20.76
N SER A 700 -21.66 -10.18 21.14
CA SER A 700 -22.97 -9.79 21.66
C SER A 700 -22.86 -8.97 22.95
N ASN A 701 -21.96 -9.34 23.87
CA ASN A 701 -21.74 -8.57 25.10
C ASN A 701 -21.16 -7.19 24.81
N GLU A 702 -20.24 -7.10 23.85
CA GLU A 702 -19.65 -5.83 23.40
C GLU A 702 -20.68 -4.88 22.81
N LEU A 703 -21.57 -5.39 21.95
CA LEU A 703 -22.63 -4.57 21.37
C LEU A 703 -23.67 -4.15 22.41
N LEU A 704 -23.96 -4.97 23.42
CA LEU A 704 -24.82 -4.56 24.55
C LEU A 704 -24.18 -3.43 25.37
N GLU A 705 -22.88 -3.52 25.64
CA GLU A 705 -22.12 -2.48 26.33
C GLU A 705 -22.13 -1.18 25.52
N LEU A 706 -21.83 -1.26 24.24
CA LEU A 706 -21.84 -0.12 23.33
C LEU A 706 -23.24 0.53 23.24
N ALA A 707 -24.28 -0.28 23.05
CA ALA A 707 -25.67 0.18 22.99
C ALA A 707 -26.10 0.88 24.29
N CYS A 708 -25.70 0.34 25.44
CA CYS A 708 -25.96 0.94 26.75
C CYS A 708 -25.23 2.28 26.90
N ASN A 709 -23.94 2.33 26.56
CA ASN A 709 -23.12 3.52 26.69
C ASN A 709 -23.66 4.65 25.79
N PHE A 710 -23.97 4.36 24.53
CA PHE A 710 -24.55 5.35 23.62
C PHE A 710 -25.96 5.80 24.03
N LYS A 711 -26.73 4.98 24.76
CA LYS A 711 -28.07 5.37 25.22
C LYS A 711 -28.02 6.22 26.48
N TYR A 712 -27.25 5.81 27.49
CA TYR A 712 -27.37 6.34 28.86
C TYR A 712 -26.13 7.07 29.39
N GLU A 713 -24.92 6.74 28.92
CA GLU A 713 -23.68 7.13 29.62
C GLU A 713 -22.85 8.17 28.86
N TYR A 714 -22.75 8.05 27.53
CA TYR A 714 -22.00 9.00 26.72
C TYR A 714 -22.73 10.33 26.58
N SER A 715 -21.98 11.44 26.70
CA SER A 715 -22.45 12.78 26.35
C SER A 715 -22.69 12.91 24.85
N ALA A 716 -23.39 13.97 24.42
CA ALA A 716 -23.58 14.24 22.99
C ALA A 716 -22.23 14.45 22.28
N GLU A 717 -21.32 15.16 22.96
CA GLU A 717 -19.97 15.47 22.48
C GLU A 717 -19.10 14.21 22.36
N LEU A 718 -19.18 13.28 23.32
CA LEU A 718 -18.44 12.02 23.25
C LEU A 718 -18.97 11.10 22.15
N LYS A 719 -20.29 11.02 21.97
CA LYS A 719 -20.90 10.25 20.85
C LYS A 719 -20.42 10.79 19.50
N GLU A 720 -20.39 12.12 19.38
CA GLU A 720 -19.93 12.78 18.17
C GLU A 720 -18.45 12.53 17.91
N LEU A 721 -17.61 12.66 18.93
CA LEU A 721 -16.17 12.38 18.86
C LEU A 721 -15.90 10.94 18.40
N ILE A 722 -16.57 9.95 19.01
CA ILE A 722 -16.40 8.54 18.64
C ILE A 722 -16.83 8.32 17.19
N ARG A 723 -18.01 8.83 16.79
CA ARG A 723 -18.51 8.68 15.42
C ARG A 723 -17.56 9.33 14.41
N ASN A 724 -17.03 10.52 14.69
CA ASN A 724 -16.13 11.21 13.77
C ASN A 724 -14.75 10.55 13.67
N ASN A 725 -14.35 9.67 14.59
CA ASN A 725 -12.98 9.15 14.65
C ASN A 725 -12.87 7.61 14.67
N TRP A 726 -13.95 6.89 14.37
CA TRP A 726 -13.92 5.41 14.37
C TRP A 726 -13.31 4.79 13.10
N LEU A 727 -13.17 5.58 12.03
CA LEU A 727 -12.59 5.15 10.75
C LEU A 727 -11.41 6.03 10.39
N VAL A 728 -10.47 5.47 9.64
CA VAL A 728 -9.31 6.18 9.10
C VAL A 728 -9.33 6.23 7.58
N ASN A 729 -8.74 7.28 7.03
CA ASN A 729 -8.45 7.41 5.61
C ASN A 729 -7.03 7.95 5.42
N LEU A 730 -6.11 7.09 4.99
CA LEU A 730 -4.69 7.46 4.84
C LEU A 730 -4.39 8.21 3.55
N SER A 731 -5.32 8.19 2.58
CA SER A 731 -5.15 8.81 1.27
C SER A 731 -5.78 10.21 1.19
N GLY A 732 -6.82 10.46 1.98
CA GLY A 732 -7.72 11.62 1.82
C GLY A 732 -8.69 11.50 0.65
N ILE A 733 -8.67 10.39 -0.10
CA ILE A 733 -9.54 10.14 -1.25
C ILE A 733 -10.91 9.66 -0.75
N GLU A 734 -12.00 10.26 -1.24
CA GLU A 734 -13.35 9.79 -0.94
C GLU A 734 -13.53 8.32 -1.32
N GLY A 735 -14.19 7.53 -0.47
CA GLY A 735 -14.39 6.10 -0.71
C GLY A 735 -13.27 5.19 -0.21
N CYS A 736 -12.19 5.74 0.35
CA CYS A 736 -11.05 4.96 0.86
C CYS A 736 -11.00 4.93 2.40
N TRP A 737 -12.17 4.88 3.05
CA TRP A 737 -12.30 4.75 4.50
C TRP A 737 -12.24 3.30 4.93
N PHE A 738 -11.58 3.01 6.06
CA PHE A 738 -11.51 1.66 6.59
C PHE A 738 -11.29 1.62 8.11
N PRO A 739 -11.51 0.45 8.74
CA PRO A 739 -11.39 0.28 10.20
C PRO A 739 -9.95 0.46 10.69
N MET A 740 -9.80 0.93 11.93
CA MET A 740 -8.47 1.18 12.50
C MET A 740 -7.74 -0.10 12.95
N ASP A 741 -8.47 -1.15 13.35
CA ASP A 741 -7.87 -2.46 13.60
C ASP A 741 -7.28 -3.06 12.33
N LEU A 742 -7.94 -2.88 11.18
CA LEU A 742 -7.35 -3.28 9.90
C LEU A 742 -6.09 -2.46 9.54
N MET A 743 -6.10 -1.16 9.85
CA MET A 743 -4.93 -0.30 9.71
C MET A 743 -3.75 -0.79 10.56
N GLN A 744 -4.04 -1.20 11.80
CA GLN A 744 -3.06 -1.72 12.73
C GLN A 744 -2.52 -3.09 12.27
N GLU A 745 -3.38 -3.97 11.76
CA GLU A 745 -2.95 -5.26 11.22
C GLU A 745 -2.03 -5.08 9.99
N HIS A 746 -2.30 -4.10 9.13
CA HIS A 746 -1.36 -3.73 8.06
C HIS A 746 -0.01 -3.25 8.58
N ASN A 747 0.03 -2.51 9.69
CA ASN A 747 1.30 -2.15 10.34
C ASN A 747 2.02 -3.40 10.84
N ILE A 748 1.29 -4.31 11.50
CA ILE A 748 1.82 -5.57 12.04
C ILE A 748 2.42 -6.44 10.93
N LYS A 749 1.74 -6.60 9.77
CA LYS A 749 2.29 -7.31 8.61
C LYS A 749 3.66 -6.77 8.20
N GLN A 750 3.77 -5.45 8.11
CA GLN A 750 4.99 -4.78 7.68
C GLN A 750 6.09 -4.90 8.76
N LEU A 751 5.72 -4.83 10.04
CA LEU A 751 6.63 -5.06 11.16
C LEU A 751 7.21 -6.48 11.09
N LYS A 752 6.36 -7.48 10.83
CA LYS A 752 6.75 -8.89 10.63
C LYS A 752 7.69 -9.05 9.43
N LYS A 753 7.42 -8.41 8.27
CA LYS A 753 8.30 -8.44 7.09
C LYS A 753 9.70 -7.86 7.37
N LEU A 754 9.77 -6.79 8.16
CA LEU A 754 11.06 -6.21 8.59
C LEU A 754 11.70 -7.01 9.74
N ALA A 755 10.93 -7.89 10.39
CA ALA A 755 11.36 -8.77 11.48
C ALA A 755 12.04 -10.06 11.04
N GLU A 756 11.99 -10.44 9.77
CA GLU A 756 12.61 -11.67 9.26
C GLU A 756 14.14 -11.69 9.41
N ARG A 757 14.75 -10.59 9.85
CA ARG A 757 16.14 -10.55 10.32
C ARG A 757 16.25 -10.95 11.81
N ARG A 758 16.80 -12.15 12.02
CA ARG A 758 17.44 -12.77 13.21
C ARG A 758 17.40 -12.08 14.61
N ASP A 759 17.25 -12.95 15.61
CA ASP A 759 17.60 -12.91 17.05
C ASP A 759 17.05 -11.78 17.94
N SER A 760 16.45 -10.73 17.38
CA SER A 760 15.88 -9.63 18.16
C SER A 760 14.40 -9.86 18.49
N THR A 761 14.03 -9.60 19.75
CA THR A 761 12.65 -9.57 20.23
C THR A 761 11.95 -8.27 19.78
N PHE A 762 10.62 -8.21 19.86
CA PHE A 762 9.86 -7.03 19.44
C PHE A 762 10.13 -5.81 20.33
N GLY A 763 10.51 -6.02 21.59
CA GLY A 763 10.99 -5.00 22.53
C GLY A 763 12.47 -4.64 22.37
N GLY A 764 13.17 -5.23 21.40
CA GLY A 764 14.58 -4.91 21.14
C GLY A 764 14.79 -3.49 20.61
N THR A 765 15.92 -2.86 20.95
CA THR A 765 16.29 -1.49 20.51
C THR A 765 16.29 -1.29 19.00
N PHE A 766 16.45 -2.36 18.21
CA PHE A 766 16.32 -2.27 16.77
C PHE A 766 14.87 -2.02 16.35
N PHE A 767 13.90 -2.78 16.87
CA PHE A 767 12.49 -2.55 16.52
C PHE A 767 11.98 -1.22 17.05
N GLN A 768 12.25 -0.95 18.33
CA GLN A 768 11.78 0.26 18.99
C GLN A 768 12.35 1.53 18.35
N ASP A 769 13.67 1.57 18.08
CA ASP A 769 14.31 2.80 17.65
C ASP A 769 14.48 2.92 16.13
N VAL A 770 14.38 1.83 15.37
CA VAL A 770 14.70 1.83 13.93
C VAL A 770 13.48 1.54 13.08
N VAL A 771 12.69 0.54 13.45
CA VAL A 771 11.62 0.00 12.59
C VAL A 771 10.27 0.63 12.90
N SER A 772 9.79 0.49 14.14
CA SER A 772 8.36 0.57 14.44
C SER A 772 7.75 1.94 14.14
N MET A 773 8.34 3.00 14.71
CA MET A 773 7.86 4.36 14.50
C MET A 773 8.07 4.89 13.08
N ASN A 774 8.97 4.26 12.31
CA ASN A 774 9.32 4.67 10.95
C ASN A 774 8.54 3.92 9.87
N ILE A 775 7.72 2.93 10.22
CA ILE A 775 7.24 1.94 9.25
C ILE A 775 6.41 2.56 8.12
N ARG A 776 5.41 3.37 8.46
CA ARG A 776 4.55 4.06 7.47
C ARG A 776 5.33 5.04 6.62
N ALA A 777 6.24 5.79 7.24
CA ALA A 777 7.05 6.76 6.53
C ALA A 777 8.09 6.11 5.61
N THR A 778 8.60 4.94 5.97
CA THR A 778 9.47 4.11 5.11
C THR A 778 8.70 3.59 3.90
N LEU A 779 7.46 3.11 4.07
CA LEU A 779 6.62 2.69 2.95
C LEU A 779 6.34 3.84 1.98
N HIS A 780 5.96 5.01 2.49
CA HIS A 780 5.76 6.19 1.65
C HIS A 780 7.04 6.65 0.94
N ALA A 781 8.20 6.47 1.58
CA ALA A 781 9.49 6.74 0.95
C ALA A 781 9.78 5.77 -0.21
N ASN A 782 9.39 4.50 -0.11
CA ASN A 782 9.49 3.55 -1.22
C ASN A 782 8.69 4.02 -2.44
N ASP A 783 7.45 4.44 -2.23
CA ASP A 783 6.58 4.97 -3.29
C ASP A 783 7.17 6.24 -3.93
N THR A 784 7.67 7.16 -3.09
CA THR A 784 8.32 8.40 -3.53
C THR A 784 9.53 8.10 -4.42
N ILE A 785 10.31 7.08 -4.08
CA ILE A 785 11.53 6.71 -4.82
C ILE A 785 11.17 6.05 -6.14
N ARG A 786 10.20 5.12 -6.16
CA ARG A 786 9.66 4.52 -7.40
C ARG A 786 9.17 5.61 -8.35
N ALA A 787 8.37 6.55 -7.84
CA ALA A 787 7.88 7.69 -8.63
C ALA A 787 9.03 8.59 -9.14
N SER A 788 10.03 8.88 -8.30
CA SER A 788 11.18 9.72 -8.64
C SER A 788 12.01 9.17 -9.80
N VAL A 789 12.17 7.85 -9.89
CA VAL A 789 12.87 7.19 -11.00
C VAL A 789 11.95 6.88 -12.19
N ARG A 790 10.71 7.40 -12.16
CA ARG A 790 9.69 7.21 -13.20
C ARG A 790 9.31 5.73 -13.41
N LEU A 791 9.37 4.93 -12.34
CA LEU A 791 8.71 3.62 -12.34
C LEU A 791 7.21 3.89 -12.18
N GLY A 792 6.44 3.46 -13.19
CA GLY A 792 4.98 3.51 -13.10
C GLY A 792 4.51 2.67 -11.92
N ALA A 793 3.29 2.96 -11.43
CA ALA A 793 2.57 1.95 -10.67
C ALA A 793 2.59 0.67 -11.52
N GLN A 794 3.21 -0.40 -11.00
CA GLN A 794 3.10 -1.68 -11.67
C GLN A 794 1.62 -2.03 -11.60
N GLY A 795 0.95 -1.95 -12.75
CA GLY A 795 -0.34 -2.60 -12.92
C GLY A 795 -0.05 -4.09 -12.84
N GLY A 796 -0.09 -4.63 -11.64
CA GLY A 796 -0.04 -6.07 -11.42
C GLY A 796 -1.40 -6.59 -11.84
N THR A 797 -1.75 -6.52 -13.13
CA THR A 797 -3.03 -7.02 -13.64
C THR A 797 -3.03 -8.55 -13.63
N HIS A 798 -3.08 -9.14 -12.45
CA HIS A 798 -3.62 -10.46 -12.23
C HIS A 798 -5.12 -10.33 -11.94
N ARG A 799 -5.84 -9.51 -12.72
CA ARG A 799 -7.29 -9.35 -12.62
C ARG A 799 -7.90 -10.75 -12.53
N ARG A 800 -8.59 -11.07 -11.42
CA ARG A 800 -9.45 -12.26 -11.33
C ARG A 800 -10.25 -12.25 -12.60
N ARG A 801 -10.02 -13.25 -13.43
CA ARG A 801 -10.87 -13.46 -14.60
C ARG A 801 -12.27 -13.52 -14.01
N LYS A 802 -13.12 -12.51 -14.31
CA LYS A 802 -14.54 -12.55 -13.96
C LYS A 802 -14.97 -13.95 -14.34
N LYS A 803 -15.35 -14.78 -13.37
CA LYS A 803 -15.68 -16.18 -13.61
C LYS A 803 -17.08 -16.24 -14.21
N LEU A 804 -17.30 -15.52 -15.31
CA LEU A 804 -18.59 -15.34 -15.99
C LEU A 804 -19.24 -16.69 -16.28
N ALA A 805 -18.45 -17.71 -16.64
CA ALA A 805 -18.96 -19.06 -16.84
C ALA A 805 -19.53 -19.68 -15.54
N ALA A 806 -18.85 -19.49 -14.40
CA ALA A 806 -19.29 -20.01 -13.11
C ALA A 806 -20.49 -19.21 -12.57
N GLU A 807 -20.49 -17.89 -12.75
CA GLU A 807 -21.63 -17.03 -12.42
C GLU A 807 -22.87 -17.38 -13.25
N LYS A 808 -22.72 -17.57 -14.57
CA LYS A 808 -23.79 -18.07 -15.45
C LYS A 808 -24.29 -19.43 -15.02
N ARG A 809 -23.40 -20.34 -14.60
CA ARG A 809 -23.80 -21.66 -14.09
C ARG A 809 -24.67 -21.55 -12.84
N LEU A 810 -24.30 -20.70 -11.88
CA LEU A 810 -25.13 -20.48 -10.69
C LEU A 810 -26.45 -19.79 -11.05
N ALA A 811 -26.45 -18.77 -11.91
CA ALA A 811 -27.65 -18.08 -12.36
C ALA A 811 -28.63 -19.02 -13.10
N ASN A 812 -28.12 -19.90 -13.97
CA ASN A 812 -28.93 -20.91 -14.66
C ASN A 812 -29.53 -21.90 -13.67
N ALA A 813 -28.75 -22.36 -12.68
CA ALA A 813 -29.26 -23.25 -11.64
C ALA A 813 -30.38 -22.56 -10.82
N MET A 814 -30.24 -21.28 -10.48
CA MET A 814 -31.30 -20.51 -9.80
C MET A 814 -32.59 -20.48 -10.62
N ALA A 815 -32.49 -20.22 -11.93
CA ALA A 815 -33.63 -20.20 -12.84
C ALA A 815 -34.28 -21.58 -13.02
N GLU A 816 -33.48 -22.63 -13.25
CA GLU A 816 -33.94 -24.02 -13.43
C GLU A 816 -34.69 -24.55 -12.19
N HIS A 817 -34.22 -24.18 -11.00
CA HIS A 817 -34.85 -24.58 -9.74
C HIS A 817 -35.96 -23.61 -9.28
N GLU A 818 -36.17 -22.52 -10.01
CA GLU A 818 -37.04 -21.40 -9.68
C GLU A 818 -36.84 -20.93 -8.23
N LEU A 819 -35.59 -20.64 -7.86
CA LEU A 819 -35.17 -20.40 -6.47
C LEU A 819 -36.04 -19.34 -5.78
N HIS A 820 -36.31 -18.22 -6.46
CA HIS A 820 -37.05 -17.07 -5.93
C HIS A 820 -38.57 -17.10 -6.21
N LYS A 821 -39.12 -18.22 -6.69
CA LYS A 821 -40.57 -18.45 -6.76
C LYS A 821 -41.01 -19.37 -5.63
N PHE A 822 -42.25 -19.20 -5.17
CA PHE A 822 -42.84 -20.06 -4.16
C PHE A 822 -43.25 -21.40 -4.77
N ARG A 823 -42.73 -22.50 -4.23
CA ARG A 823 -43.03 -23.87 -4.64
C ARG A 823 -43.52 -24.67 -3.45
N THR A 824 -44.81 -24.98 -3.44
CA THR A 824 -45.48 -25.73 -2.36
C THR A 824 -44.76 -27.04 -2.05
N GLY A 825 -44.36 -27.24 -0.79
CA GLY A 825 -43.72 -28.45 -0.29
C GLY A 825 -42.22 -28.57 -0.61
N ARG A 826 -41.56 -27.53 -1.15
CA ARG A 826 -40.14 -27.58 -1.54
C ARG A 826 -39.22 -27.63 -0.33
N THR A 827 -38.55 -28.77 -0.13
CA THR A 827 -37.57 -28.96 0.94
C THR A 827 -36.47 -29.95 0.54
N TYR A 828 -35.24 -29.66 0.97
CA TYR A 828 -34.10 -30.58 0.91
C TYR A 828 -33.62 -31.00 2.31
N GLY A 829 -34.32 -30.60 3.38
CA GLY A 829 -33.98 -30.93 4.76
C GLY A 829 -33.06 -29.93 5.47
N HIS A 830 -32.47 -28.96 4.76
CA HIS A 830 -31.77 -27.84 5.41
C HIS A 830 -32.77 -26.81 5.95
N LYS A 831 -32.49 -26.27 7.14
CA LYS A 831 -33.24 -25.18 7.76
C LYS A 831 -32.26 -24.18 8.35
N ALA A 832 -32.21 -23.00 7.74
CA ALA A 832 -31.40 -21.90 8.23
C ALA A 832 -31.96 -21.39 9.57
N LYS A 833 -31.06 -21.01 10.48
CA LYS A 833 -31.44 -20.43 11.77
C LYS A 833 -31.77 -18.95 11.61
N ASP A 834 -32.95 -18.53 12.06
CA ASP A 834 -33.30 -17.12 12.20
C ASP A 834 -32.60 -16.53 13.44
N ASN A 835 -31.35 -16.12 13.24
CA ASN A 835 -30.51 -15.59 14.31
C ASN A 835 -31.07 -14.30 14.92
N PHE A 836 -31.82 -13.49 14.16
CA PHE A 836 -32.40 -12.26 14.67
C PHE A 836 -33.54 -12.56 15.65
N SER A 837 -34.53 -13.35 15.25
CA SER A 837 -35.67 -13.68 16.12
C SER A 837 -35.24 -14.47 17.35
N GLU A 838 -34.31 -15.42 17.19
CA GLU A 838 -33.75 -16.16 18.31
C GLU A 838 -33.06 -15.20 19.30
N GLY A 839 -32.22 -14.30 18.78
CA GLY A 839 -31.54 -13.30 19.61
C GLY A 839 -32.50 -12.36 20.32
N TYR A 840 -33.53 -11.90 19.63
CA TYR A 840 -34.60 -11.09 20.22
C TYR A 840 -35.29 -11.83 21.37
N ASN A 841 -35.69 -13.08 21.16
CA ASN A 841 -36.35 -13.90 22.20
C ASN A 841 -35.42 -14.09 23.40
N MET A 842 -34.14 -14.42 23.16
CA MET A 842 -33.15 -14.57 24.23
C MET A 842 -32.94 -13.28 25.04
N LEU A 843 -33.03 -12.10 24.41
CA LEU A 843 -32.90 -10.80 25.09
C LEU A 843 -34.21 -10.38 25.79
N ALA A 844 -35.36 -10.69 25.20
CA ALA A 844 -36.67 -10.28 25.70
C ALA A 844 -37.16 -11.16 26.87
N THR A 845 -37.04 -12.48 26.73
CA THR A 845 -37.57 -13.45 27.71
C THR A 845 -36.47 -14.11 28.54
N GLY A 846 -35.23 -14.10 28.05
CA GLY A 846 -34.10 -14.67 28.77
C GLY A 846 -33.53 -13.78 29.86
N ASN A 847 -32.53 -14.30 30.57
CA ASN A 847 -31.82 -13.55 31.62
C ASN A 847 -30.62 -12.77 31.08
N LYS A 848 -30.40 -12.69 29.76
CA LYS A 848 -29.17 -12.11 29.20
C LYS A 848 -28.98 -10.63 29.56
N ILE A 849 -30.02 -9.80 29.40
CA ILE A 849 -29.96 -8.38 29.81
C ILE A 849 -29.78 -8.26 31.33
N LYS A 850 -30.49 -9.08 32.12
CA LYS A 850 -30.35 -9.08 33.58
C LYS A 850 -28.94 -9.44 34.00
N ASN A 851 -28.37 -10.51 33.44
CA ASN A 851 -27.00 -10.97 33.71
C ASN A 851 -25.98 -9.91 33.27
N PHE A 852 -26.20 -9.26 32.11
CA PHE A 852 -25.39 -8.15 31.66
C PHE A 852 -25.41 -6.98 32.66
N ILE A 853 -26.59 -6.55 33.11
CA ILE A 853 -26.73 -5.48 34.11
C ILE A 853 -26.06 -5.89 35.42
N THR A 854 -26.34 -7.08 35.95
CA THR A 854 -25.74 -7.57 37.20
C THR A 854 -24.22 -7.57 37.11
N ARG A 855 -23.66 -8.18 36.05
CA ARG A 855 -22.20 -8.30 35.83
C ARG A 855 -21.50 -6.96 35.66
N THR A 856 -22.19 -5.97 35.11
CA THR A 856 -21.62 -4.64 34.85
C THR A 856 -21.88 -3.63 35.97
N MET A 857 -22.73 -3.98 36.94
CA MET A 857 -23.06 -3.16 38.11
C MET A 857 -22.47 -3.71 39.43
N SER A 858 -22.02 -4.95 39.48
CA SER A 858 -21.47 -5.58 40.70
C SER A 858 -20.01 -5.14 40.95
N ASP A 859 -19.71 -4.76 42.20
CA ASP A 859 -18.33 -4.56 42.68
C ASP A 859 -17.49 -5.84 42.53
N ALA A 860 -16.20 -5.66 42.25
CA ALA A 860 -15.26 -6.74 41.95
C ALA A 860 -15.16 -7.82 43.06
N GLY A 861 -15.58 -7.51 44.29
CA GLY A 861 -15.53 -8.40 45.45
C GLY A 861 -16.48 -9.62 45.42
N ALA A 862 -17.41 -9.70 44.45
CA ALA A 862 -18.35 -10.82 44.34
C ALA A 862 -17.93 -11.92 43.34
N ILE A 863 -16.72 -11.86 42.78
CA ILE A 863 -16.24 -12.82 41.77
C ILE A 863 -15.45 -13.95 42.45
N HIS A 864 -16.13 -14.69 43.33
CA HIS A 864 -15.77 -16.06 43.66
C HIS A 864 -17.03 -16.91 43.48
N ASP A 865 -17.52 -16.99 42.25
CA ASP A 865 -18.31 -18.13 41.83
C ASP A 865 -17.91 -18.52 40.40
N THR A 866 -17.31 -19.70 40.36
CA THR A 866 -17.00 -20.53 39.21
C THR A 866 -18.28 -20.84 38.45
N GLU A 867 -18.65 -20.03 37.47
CA GLU A 867 -19.52 -20.42 36.35
C GLU A 867 -19.45 -19.34 35.27
N GLY A 868 -18.48 -19.48 34.35
CA GLY A 868 -18.26 -18.51 33.29
C GLY A 868 -16.91 -18.61 32.56
N THR A 869 -15.98 -19.43 33.05
CA THR A 869 -14.98 -20.05 32.16
C THR A 869 -15.71 -21.09 31.33
N ALA A 870 -16.48 -20.65 30.34
CA ALA A 870 -16.70 -21.50 29.19
C ALA A 870 -15.29 -21.82 28.67
N ALA A 871 -14.85 -23.06 28.86
CA ALA A 871 -13.75 -23.61 28.08
C ALA A 871 -14.09 -23.33 26.61
N GLY A 872 -13.35 -22.41 26.00
CA GLY A 872 -13.74 -21.77 24.75
C GLY A 872 -12.56 -21.08 24.12
N ASP A 873 -11.66 -21.92 23.60
CA ASP A 873 -10.71 -21.66 22.53
C ASP A 873 -9.93 -20.34 22.58
N ASP A 874 -9.17 -20.10 23.66
CA ASP A 874 -7.94 -19.30 23.53
C ASP A 874 -6.87 -20.19 22.89
N GLU A 875 -7.14 -20.69 21.67
CA GLU A 875 -6.03 -21.03 20.81
C GLU A 875 -5.30 -19.73 20.49
N PRO A 876 -3.96 -19.70 20.58
CA PRO A 876 -3.19 -18.54 20.17
C PRO A 876 -3.64 -18.17 18.76
N GLU A 877 -4.02 -16.90 18.56
CA GLU A 877 -4.43 -16.45 17.24
C GLU A 877 -3.30 -16.76 16.26
N GLU A 878 -3.57 -17.67 15.30
CA GLU A 878 -2.60 -17.91 14.25
C GLU A 878 -2.33 -16.58 13.53
N PRO A 879 -1.05 -16.22 13.36
CA PRO A 879 -0.70 -14.95 12.76
C PRO A 879 -1.29 -14.86 11.36
N ILE A 880 -2.05 -13.80 11.10
CA ILE A 880 -2.53 -13.49 9.75
C ILE A 880 -1.30 -13.10 8.93
N GLU A 881 -0.88 -13.96 8.00
CA GLU A 881 0.30 -13.71 7.16
C GLU A 881 0.06 -12.54 6.20
N ASN A 882 -1.17 -12.43 5.67
CA ASN A 882 -1.58 -11.40 4.72
C ASN A 882 -2.92 -10.80 5.13
N PRO A 883 -2.93 -9.68 5.90
CA PRO A 883 -4.16 -8.95 6.14
C PRO A 883 -4.80 -8.45 4.86
N PRO A 884 -6.14 -8.49 4.78
CA PRO A 884 -6.84 -8.02 3.62
C PRO A 884 -6.65 -6.51 3.46
N LEU A 885 -6.25 -6.04 2.28
CA LEU A 885 -6.58 -4.69 1.82
C LEU A 885 -8.05 -4.30 2.11
N PRO A 886 -8.29 -3.04 2.48
CA PRO A 886 -9.64 -2.54 2.72
C PRO A 886 -10.48 -2.50 1.44
N GLY A 887 -11.79 -2.73 1.58
CA GLY A 887 -12.73 -2.43 0.51
C GLY A 887 -12.82 -0.93 0.27
N ILE A 888 -12.81 -0.49 -0.99
CA ILE A 888 -12.93 0.92 -1.37
C ILE A 888 -14.13 1.17 -2.26
N ILE A 889 -14.62 2.41 -2.27
CA ILE A 889 -15.70 2.86 -3.14
C ILE A 889 -15.10 3.59 -4.35
N ILE A 890 -15.12 2.94 -5.52
CA ILE A 890 -14.75 3.56 -6.81
C ILE A 890 -16.00 3.74 -7.64
N ASP A 891 -16.28 4.96 -8.11
CA ASP A 891 -17.49 5.31 -8.85
C ASP A 891 -18.78 4.85 -8.15
N GLY A 892 -18.77 4.92 -6.81
CA GLY A 892 -19.88 4.48 -5.96
C GLY A 892 -20.05 2.98 -5.85
N LYS A 893 -19.20 2.16 -6.47
CA LYS A 893 -19.18 0.70 -6.35
C LYS A 893 -18.18 0.25 -5.30
N LEU A 894 -18.60 -0.67 -4.43
CA LEU A 894 -17.69 -1.37 -3.53
C LEU A 894 -16.78 -2.31 -4.33
N VAL A 895 -15.50 -1.99 -4.35
CA VAL A 895 -14.40 -2.82 -4.84
C VAL A 895 -13.78 -3.48 -3.62
N THR A 896 -13.90 -4.80 -3.53
CA THR A 896 -13.34 -5.60 -2.44
C THR A 896 -11.83 -5.64 -2.55
N GLY A 897 -11.15 -5.80 -1.40
CA GLY A 897 -9.69 -5.72 -1.36
C GLY A 897 -8.97 -6.79 -2.18
N ASP A 898 -9.57 -7.96 -2.45
CA ASP A 898 -8.99 -8.98 -3.34
C ASP A 898 -8.82 -8.46 -4.77
N THR A 899 -9.80 -7.70 -5.25
CA THR A 899 -9.74 -7.08 -6.57
C THR A 899 -8.64 -6.03 -6.61
N LEU A 900 -8.31 -5.40 -5.48
CA LEU A 900 -7.20 -4.45 -5.36
C LEU A 900 -5.85 -5.18 -5.26
N GLU A 901 -5.73 -6.26 -4.49
CA GLU A 901 -4.51 -7.09 -4.45
C GLU A 901 -4.15 -7.60 -5.83
N GLU A 902 -5.13 -7.84 -6.69
CA GLU A 902 -4.94 -8.27 -8.08
C GLU A 902 -4.84 -7.14 -9.11
N GLU A 903 -5.06 -5.88 -8.71
CA GLU A 903 -4.75 -4.69 -9.52
C GLU A 903 -3.38 -4.11 -9.14
N PHE A 904 -2.92 -4.38 -7.90
CA PHE A 904 -1.77 -3.73 -7.26
C PHE A 904 -0.73 -4.67 -6.60
N GLY A 905 -0.93 -5.99 -6.52
CA GLY A 905 0.00 -6.97 -5.90
C GLY A 905 0.71 -7.88 -6.93
N ASP A 906 1.89 -8.44 -6.71
CA ASP A 906 2.87 -8.41 -5.61
C ASP A 906 4.26 -8.02 -6.16
N ASP A 907 5.07 -7.36 -5.33
CA ASP A 907 6.48 -7.00 -5.59
C ASP A 907 7.46 -8.19 -5.40
N ASP A 908 6.93 -9.40 -5.19
CA ASP A 908 7.71 -10.62 -4.94
C ASP A 908 8.05 -11.41 -6.23
N THR A 909 7.85 -10.83 -7.42
CA THR A 909 8.14 -11.49 -8.71
C THR A 909 9.63 -11.56 -9.08
N LEU A 910 10.56 -11.39 -8.14
CA LEU A 910 11.99 -11.57 -8.43
C LEU A 910 12.44 -13.04 -8.45
N ASP A 911 11.58 -14.01 -8.10
CA ASP A 911 11.95 -15.43 -8.05
C ASP A 911 11.37 -16.30 -9.19
N SER A 912 10.58 -15.76 -10.13
CA SER A 912 9.92 -16.59 -11.17
C SER A 912 10.60 -16.60 -12.54
N ASP A 913 11.73 -15.91 -12.74
CA ASP A 913 12.39 -15.82 -14.06
C ASP A 913 13.59 -16.79 -14.23
N LEU A 914 13.68 -17.86 -13.42
CA LEU A 914 14.74 -18.88 -13.54
C LEU A 914 14.27 -20.30 -13.90
N GLU A 915 13.01 -20.49 -14.27
CA GLU A 915 12.52 -21.79 -14.76
C GLU A 915 11.85 -21.68 -16.13
N GLU A 916 12.60 -21.31 -17.18
CA GLU A 916 12.17 -21.56 -18.56
C GLU A 916 13.33 -21.48 -19.59
N GLU A 917 14.45 -22.14 -19.35
CA GLU A 917 15.46 -22.43 -20.41
C GLU A 917 16.14 -23.80 -20.20
N ASP A 918 15.37 -24.87 -19.97
CA ASP A 918 15.89 -26.25 -20.01
C ASP A 918 14.96 -27.19 -20.79
N VAL A 919 14.60 -26.81 -22.03
CA VAL A 919 14.04 -27.74 -23.03
C VAL A 919 14.60 -27.40 -24.41
N ALA A 920 15.92 -27.62 -24.60
CA ALA A 920 16.52 -27.82 -25.93
C ALA A 920 18.01 -28.14 -25.83
N MET A 921 18.42 -29.29 -25.28
CA MET A 921 19.78 -29.85 -25.49
C MET A 921 19.88 -31.32 -25.04
N ALA A 922 18.89 -32.16 -25.39
CA ALA A 922 18.93 -33.60 -25.12
C ALA A 922 18.47 -34.41 -26.34
N ASP A 923 18.95 -34.03 -27.52
CA ASP A 923 19.00 -34.90 -28.69
C ASP A 923 20.43 -34.78 -29.22
N LEU A 924 21.32 -35.69 -28.80
CA LEU A 924 22.51 -36.17 -29.52
C LEU A 924 23.34 -37.06 -28.58
N ILE A 925 23.65 -38.27 -29.06
CA ILE A 925 24.54 -39.32 -28.49
C ILE A 925 23.78 -40.24 -27.51
N ASP A 926 23.16 -41.35 -27.92
CA ASP A 926 23.61 -42.56 -28.63
C ASP A 926 24.72 -43.39 -27.96
N ASP A 927 24.36 -44.65 -27.71
CA ASP A 927 25.13 -45.86 -27.41
C ASP A 927 26.13 -45.92 -26.25
N SER A 928 25.82 -46.75 -25.23
CA SER A 928 26.40 -48.11 -25.10
C SER A 928 26.17 -48.71 -23.69
N GLU A 929 25.62 -49.93 -23.66
CA GLU A 929 25.91 -51.05 -22.73
C GLU A 929 25.75 -50.82 -21.21
N GLY A 930 25.05 -51.62 -20.40
CA GLY A 930 24.41 -52.93 -20.55
C GLY A 930 24.29 -53.56 -19.16
N SER A 931 23.24 -54.37 -18.92
CA SER A 931 23.07 -55.41 -17.86
C SER A 931 23.15 -54.96 -16.38
N THR A 932 22.39 -55.45 -15.39
CA THR A 932 21.43 -56.54 -15.18
C THR A 932 20.92 -56.35 -13.73
N GLU A 933 19.66 -56.75 -13.46
CA GLU A 933 19.13 -57.58 -12.33
C GLU A 933 19.83 -57.51 -10.95
N GLU A 934 19.22 -57.66 -9.77
CA GLU A 934 17.91 -58.10 -9.25
C GLU A 934 17.98 -57.97 -7.70
N GLU A 935 16.82 -58.02 -7.04
CA GLU A 935 16.52 -58.65 -5.71
C GLU A 935 17.43 -58.43 -4.47
N SER A 936 16.97 -57.88 -3.35
CA SER A 936 16.02 -58.37 -2.30
C SER A 936 16.70 -59.06 -1.10
N ALA A 937 16.17 -58.77 0.11
CA ALA A 937 16.30 -59.51 1.37
C ALA A 937 17.71 -59.59 2.00
N ASP A 938 17.94 -59.85 3.29
CA ASP A 938 17.31 -59.65 4.59
C ASP A 938 18.41 -60.07 5.61
N GLU A 939 18.20 -59.75 6.88
CA GLU A 939 18.73 -60.45 8.07
C GLU A 939 20.18 -60.24 8.60
N GLU A 940 20.16 -59.81 9.87
CA GLU A 940 20.84 -60.37 11.05
C GLU A 940 22.29 -59.99 11.48
N SER A 941 22.31 -59.78 12.79
CA SER A 941 23.33 -59.46 13.80
C SER A 941 24.53 -60.39 13.92
N ALA A 942 25.65 -59.82 14.41
CA ALA A 942 26.44 -60.27 15.59
C ALA A 942 27.78 -59.49 15.60
N ASP A 943 28.04 -58.71 16.65
CA ASP A 943 29.01 -58.98 17.74
C ASP A 943 30.43 -58.44 17.46
N GLU A 944 30.88 -57.49 18.29
CA GLU A 944 31.95 -57.74 19.27
C GLU A 944 32.27 -56.48 20.11
N GLU A 945 32.21 -56.68 21.42
CA GLU A 945 32.66 -55.79 22.48
C GLU A 945 34.20 -55.70 22.54
N SER A 946 34.73 -54.57 23.03
CA SER A 946 35.83 -54.61 23.99
C SER A 946 35.88 -53.32 24.81
N ALA A 947 35.68 -53.51 26.11
CA ALA A 947 35.62 -52.53 27.17
C ALA A 947 36.96 -51.85 27.50
N GLY A 948 36.86 -50.72 28.20
CA GLY A 948 37.96 -49.98 28.80
C GLY A 948 37.45 -48.91 29.79
N GLU A 949 37.02 -49.40 30.94
CA GLU A 949 36.72 -48.76 32.24
C GLU A 949 37.34 -47.36 32.51
N LEU A 950 36.55 -46.36 32.95
CA LEU A 950 36.07 -46.09 34.32
C LEU A 950 37.06 -45.21 35.11
N LEU A 951 36.62 -44.01 35.51
CA LEU A 951 36.84 -43.46 36.85
C LEU A 951 35.97 -42.22 37.09
N VAL A 952 35.06 -42.42 38.04
CA VAL A 952 34.22 -41.44 38.72
C VAL A 952 35.06 -40.66 39.72
N TYR A 953 34.84 -39.35 39.84
CA TYR A 953 34.92 -38.64 41.13
C TYR A 953 33.86 -37.54 41.15
N SER A 954 32.94 -37.67 42.10
CA SER A 954 32.12 -36.60 42.63
C SER A 954 32.93 -35.80 43.66
N ASP A 955 32.69 -34.50 43.78
CA ASP A 955 32.19 -33.86 45.01
C ASP A 955 32.34 -32.33 44.98
N SER A 956 31.20 -31.67 45.25
CA SER A 956 30.95 -30.43 46.00
C SER A 956 32.05 -29.37 46.18
N ASP A 957 31.77 -28.16 45.68
CA ASP A 957 31.36 -26.98 46.50
C ASP A 957 30.52 -26.01 45.65
#